data_AF-A0A2E5XKQ0-F1
#
_entry.id   AF-A0A2E5XKQ0-F1
#
_cell.length_a   1.000
_cell.length_b   1.000
_cell.length_c   1.000
_cell.angle_alpha   90.00
_cell.angle_beta   90.00
_cell.angle_gamma   90.00
#
_symmetry.space_group_name_H-M   'P 1'
#
loop_
_entity.id
_entity.type
_entity.pdbx_description
1 polymer ?
#
loop_
_entity_poly.entity_id
_entity_poly.type
_entity_poly.pdbx_seq_one_letter_code
_entity_poly.pdbx_strand_id
1 'polypeptide(L)'
;NPINWFDCSDGSEIWIYQVNDGVEDCPDGEDEWYYGGDDEGDDGDDGDDWDEEGDDGDDWDEEGDDGDDWDDEEDEPEYDDYYSFTATSDSESLEWVLEVPEDACLMTVQGDLMSIEEEDGWTQTMPVGMFFAIILGPWAEEDEDGDGIPDCLAMLLEEDYGDGDLDGDGWSFEDFAIGEDYSAVLVEVDVDDESAVAAIHQHTTLDDEIRMKIDYDFFDGDGVLNESEAAMFEMEFIEGSSEEGCSEQSPPFTMNGFAPWCATNHVWFENLANNTDGHSPVWVQGWDLHYNVTVDDAGQMTFHYAGDIAVWGEDADALDFDATLCGGALDGAGLVPVSWSYNGTTMTGDCVGVMAGDYIEEIEMVFGYPDTDGDGYNDFDDRFPDDPEEWADSDDDGVGDNHDEFPNDPNETNDADGDGVGDNGDAFPWDASESADSDGDGWGDNSDAFPNDNTEWVDTDGDGVGDNADTDADNDGTDDTDEDSDGDGVNDDQDDFPFDANETTDTDGDGVGDNADDFPDDANETTDTDGDGIGDNSDPDADGDGTPNDFDDFPLNSGESTDSDGDGVGDSEDTFPNNPNEWSDYDGDGVGDNADTDDDNDGTPDTSDAFPLDPSESTDTDGDGYGDNTDAFLNDAGEWSDYDGDGVGDNSDAFMSDPYESRDSDGDGVGDNADWAPNDPNEIIDTDGDGCGNNKDQFDNDPAECEDTDGDGIGDNADTDDDGDGIPDDGVDPVEGEDSGGILPGFTAITGLASVLGAAILVAGRRKD
;
A
#
# COMPACT_ATOMS: atom_id res chain seq x y z
N ASN A 1 8.40 -23.38 6.42
CA ASN A 1 7.20 -23.95 7.06
C ASN A 1 7.34 -25.47 7.19
N PRO A 2 8.14 -25.96 8.16
CA PRO A 2 8.25 -27.39 8.46
C PRO A 2 6.98 -27.89 9.16
N ILE A 3 6.61 -29.15 8.95
CA ILE A 3 5.38 -29.75 9.49
C ILE A 3 5.71 -30.40 10.84
N ASN A 4 5.38 -29.72 11.94
CA ASN A 4 5.64 -30.20 13.31
C ASN A 4 4.52 -31.12 13.86
N TRP A 5 3.69 -31.68 12.97
CA TRP A 5 2.43 -32.33 13.29
C TRP A 5 2.39 -33.78 12.79
N PHE A 6 1.70 -34.64 13.54
CA PHE A 6 1.36 -36.01 13.19
C PHE A 6 -0.15 -36.11 12.93
N ASP A 7 -0.53 -36.67 11.78
CA ASP A 7 -1.93 -36.84 11.36
C ASP A 7 -2.51 -38.16 11.91
N CYS A 8 -3.42 -38.08 12.87
CA CYS A 8 -4.17 -39.24 13.34
C CYS A 8 -5.14 -39.78 12.26
N SER A 9 -5.47 -41.07 12.31
CA SER A 9 -6.31 -41.78 11.33
C SER A 9 -7.74 -41.21 11.11
N ASP A 10 -8.25 -40.37 12.02
CA ASP A 10 -9.55 -39.68 11.87
C ASP A 10 -9.47 -38.25 11.30
N GLY A 11 -8.26 -37.69 11.19
CA GLY A 11 -7.98 -36.34 10.68
C GLY A 11 -7.76 -35.26 11.74
N SER A 12 -7.35 -35.60 12.96
CA SER A 12 -6.79 -34.65 13.94
C SER A 12 -5.26 -34.58 13.90
N GLU A 13 -4.71 -33.36 13.99
CA GLU A 13 -3.28 -33.08 14.11
C GLU A 13 -2.84 -33.06 15.60
N ILE A 14 -1.78 -33.80 15.96
CA ILE A 14 -1.07 -33.69 17.26
C ILE A 14 0.39 -33.26 17.05
N TRP A 15 1.08 -32.73 18.07
CA TRP A 15 2.49 -32.36 17.91
C TRP A 15 3.40 -33.60 17.89
N ILE A 16 4.46 -33.57 17.07
CA ILE A 16 5.37 -34.72 16.91
C ILE A 16 6.08 -35.17 18.20
N TYR A 17 6.18 -34.30 19.23
CA TYR A 17 6.74 -34.67 20.54
C TYR A 17 5.76 -35.45 21.45
N GLN A 18 4.50 -35.59 21.05
CA GLN A 18 3.47 -36.36 21.76
C GLN A 18 3.40 -37.82 21.27
N VAL A 19 4.00 -38.12 20.11
CA VAL A 19 4.04 -39.48 19.56
C VAL A 19 4.96 -40.35 20.43
N ASN A 20 4.43 -41.48 20.92
CA ASN A 20 5.13 -42.46 21.75
C ASN A 20 5.69 -41.87 23.08
N ASP A 21 4.97 -40.90 23.67
CA ASP A 21 5.29 -40.26 24.96
C ASP A 21 4.75 -41.05 26.18
N GLY A 22 3.83 -41.99 25.95
CA GLY A 22 3.10 -42.79 26.92
C GLY A 22 1.67 -42.29 27.21
N VAL A 23 1.18 -41.31 26.46
CA VAL A 23 -0.18 -40.74 26.56
C VAL A 23 -0.87 -40.81 25.20
N GLU A 24 -2.02 -41.49 25.17
CA GLU A 24 -2.97 -41.49 24.05
C GLU A 24 -3.50 -40.06 23.81
N ASP A 25 -2.97 -39.39 22.77
CA ASP A 25 -3.38 -38.06 22.32
C ASP A 25 -4.08 -38.10 20.93
N CYS A 26 -3.86 -39.15 20.11
CA CYS A 26 -4.79 -39.55 19.05
C CYS A 26 -6.07 -40.22 19.64
N PRO A 27 -7.09 -40.54 18.81
CA PRO A 27 -8.34 -41.17 19.29
C PRO A 27 -8.36 -42.72 19.24
N ASP A 28 -7.37 -43.35 18.60
CA ASP A 28 -7.34 -44.77 18.25
C ASP A 28 -5.97 -45.48 18.42
N GLY A 29 -5.02 -44.83 19.10
CA GLY A 29 -3.72 -45.41 19.49
C GLY A 29 -2.68 -45.55 18.38
N GLU A 30 -2.85 -44.86 17.25
CA GLU A 30 -1.88 -44.84 16.14
C GLU A 30 -0.56 -44.10 16.52
N ASP A 31 -0.59 -43.31 17.60
CA ASP A 31 0.54 -42.58 18.21
C ASP A 31 1.34 -43.41 19.25
N GLU A 32 0.86 -44.58 19.68
CA GLU A 32 1.40 -45.34 20.82
C GLU A 32 1.65 -46.83 20.50
N TRP A 33 2.84 -47.35 20.82
CA TRP A 33 3.29 -48.65 20.31
C TRP A 33 2.78 -49.87 21.11
N TYR A 34 1.71 -50.51 20.64
CA TYR A 34 0.98 -51.55 21.39
C TYR A 34 1.51 -53.00 21.23
N TYR A 35 2.03 -53.59 22.31
CA TYR A 35 2.35 -55.03 22.42
C TYR A 35 1.23 -55.79 23.18
N GLY A 36 0.51 -56.68 22.50
CA GLY A 36 -0.78 -57.20 22.98
C GLY A 36 -0.82 -58.57 23.70
N GLY A 37 -1.71 -58.65 24.70
CA GLY A 37 -2.38 -59.89 25.16
C GLY A 37 -2.05 -60.37 26.60
N ASP A 38 -3.00 -60.86 27.42
CA ASP A 38 -4.46 -60.97 27.26
C ASP A 38 -5.20 -61.05 28.63
N ASP A 39 -6.37 -60.41 28.68
CA ASP A 39 -7.65 -60.75 29.35
C ASP A 39 -7.75 -61.24 30.83
N GLU A 40 -8.39 -60.43 31.71
CA GLU A 40 -9.74 -60.69 32.31
C GLU A 40 -10.01 -59.76 33.54
N GLY A 41 -11.17 -59.06 33.63
CA GLY A 41 -11.73 -58.74 34.96
C GLY A 41 -12.67 -57.53 35.29
N ASP A 42 -13.89 -57.49 34.71
CA ASP A 42 -15.18 -57.16 35.40
C ASP A 42 -15.62 -55.68 35.74
N ASP A 43 -16.95 -55.49 35.83
CA ASP A 43 -17.78 -54.27 36.18
C ASP A 43 -17.59 -52.98 35.31
N GLY A 44 -18.60 -52.28 34.72
CA GLY A 44 -20.08 -52.29 34.78
C GLY A 44 -20.68 -50.96 35.30
N ASP A 45 -21.97 -50.56 35.19
CA ASP A 45 -23.04 -50.71 34.15
C ASP A 45 -22.90 -49.52 33.13
N ASP A 46 -23.67 -49.23 32.06
CA ASP A 46 -24.96 -49.60 31.39
C ASP A 46 -24.80 -49.13 29.89
N GLY A 47 -25.61 -49.42 28.85
CA GLY A 47 -26.89 -50.11 28.72
C GLY A 47 -27.52 -49.98 27.30
N ASP A 48 -28.60 -50.75 27.05
CA ASP A 48 -29.57 -50.76 25.92
C ASP A 48 -29.10 -51.11 24.46
N ASP A 49 -29.80 -51.88 23.59
CA ASP A 49 -30.85 -52.94 23.74
C ASP A 49 -31.20 -53.66 22.35
N TRP A 50 -31.58 -54.97 22.34
CA TRP A 50 -32.16 -55.82 21.22
C TRP A 50 -31.31 -56.15 19.94
N ASP A 51 -31.50 -57.21 19.11
CA ASP A 51 -32.31 -58.48 18.99
C ASP A 51 -31.60 -59.41 17.91
N GLU A 52 -31.92 -60.66 17.46
CA GLU A 52 -32.93 -61.74 17.69
C GLU A 52 -32.30 -63.15 17.31
N GLU A 53 -31.80 -63.93 18.29
CA GLU A 53 -31.62 -65.43 18.31
C GLU A 53 -30.64 -66.25 17.38
N GLY A 54 -30.16 -67.41 17.91
CA GLY A 54 -29.79 -68.66 17.17
C GLY A 54 -28.31 -69.12 17.27
N ASP A 55 -27.85 -70.13 18.03
CA ASP A 55 -28.29 -71.51 18.41
C ASP A 55 -27.75 -72.64 17.48
N ASP A 56 -27.22 -73.73 18.09
CA ASP A 56 -26.50 -74.92 17.51
C ASP A 56 -25.23 -74.66 16.63
N GLY A 57 -24.15 -75.47 16.63
CA GLY A 57 -23.77 -76.63 17.46
C GLY A 57 -22.74 -77.61 16.81
N ASP A 58 -21.76 -78.07 17.61
CA ASP A 58 -20.98 -79.34 17.54
C ASP A 58 -20.05 -79.76 16.34
N ASP A 59 -18.95 -80.45 16.72
CA ASP A 59 -18.41 -81.75 16.17
C ASP A 59 -17.22 -81.86 15.13
N TRP A 60 -16.03 -82.26 15.66
CA TRP A 60 -14.93 -83.18 15.18
C TRP A 60 -14.00 -82.93 13.94
N ASP A 61 -12.69 -82.84 14.25
CA ASP A 61 -11.51 -83.68 13.88
C ASP A 61 -11.07 -84.08 12.43
N GLU A 62 -9.75 -84.38 12.37
CA GLU A 62 -8.98 -85.32 11.51
C GLU A 62 -8.42 -84.87 10.12
N GLU A 63 -7.21 -84.29 10.19
CA GLU A 63 -5.93 -84.69 9.53
C GLU A 63 -5.68 -84.67 7.99
N GLY A 64 -4.45 -84.22 7.64
CA GLY A 64 -3.61 -84.71 6.53
C GLY A 64 -3.45 -83.77 5.32
N ASP A 65 -2.29 -83.72 4.61
CA ASP A 65 -0.96 -84.34 4.80
C ASP A 65 0.05 -83.69 3.79
N ASP A 66 1.29 -84.22 3.71
CA ASP A 66 2.26 -84.12 2.58
C ASP A 66 3.20 -82.87 2.40
N GLY A 67 4.32 -82.84 3.15
CA GLY A 67 5.72 -82.65 2.67
C GLY A 67 6.21 -81.31 2.05
N ASP A 68 7.51 -81.01 1.94
CA ASP A 68 8.79 -81.65 2.35
C ASP A 68 9.84 -80.49 2.52
N ASP A 69 10.46 -80.27 3.69
CA ASP A 69 11.78 -80.81 4.11
C ASP A 69 13.02 -80.11 3.49
N TRP A 70 13.68 -79.21 4.23
CA TRP A 70 15.14 -79.11 4.47
C TRP A 70 15.44 -78.22 5.69
N ASP A 71 16.40 -78.60 6.52
CA ASP A 71 16.76 -77.96 7.80
C ASP A 71 17.62 -76.68 7.65
N ASP A 72 17.47 -75.71 8.56
CA ASP A 72 18.51 -75.32 9.56
C ASP A 72 17.97 -74.14 10.44
N GLU A 73 17.61 -74.45 11.70
CA GLU A 73 17.44 -73.49 12.81
C GLU A 73 18.49 -73.85 13.87
N GLU A 74 19.36 -72.92 14.32
CA GLU A 74 20.25 -73.12 15.48
C GLU A 74 19.69 -72.38 16.71
N ASP A 75 19.90 -72.95 17.91
CA ASP A 75 19.27 -72.49 19.16
C ASP A 75 19.91 -71.19 19.71
N GLU A 76 19.12 -70.11 19.84
CA GLU A 76 19.44 -68.94 20.68
C GLU A 76 19.37 -69.30 22.19
N PRO A 77 20.29 -68.84 23.07
CA PRO A 77 20.42 -69.36 24.43
C PRO A 77 19.79 -68.48 25.53
N GLU A 78 18.58 -68.85 26.02
CA GLU A 78 17.95 -68.27 27.23
C GLU A 78 18.86 -68.41 28.49
N TYR A 79 19.39 -67.30 29.03
CA TYR A 79 20.26 -67.34 30.23
C TYR A 79 20.06 -66.23 31.31
N ASP A 80 18.95 -65.49 31.32
CA ASP A 80 18.66 -64.52 32.39
C ASP A 80 17.97 -65.12 33.62
N ASP A 81 18.59 -64.98 34.80
CA ASP A 81 18.17 -65.59 36.08
C ASP A 81 17.98 -64.49 37.15
N TYR A 82 16.77 -63.90 37.21
CA TYR A 82 16.47 -62.71 38.04
C TYR A 82 16.30 -63.00 39.55
N TYR A 83 16.91 -62.16 40.41
CA TYR A 83 16.81 -62.25 41.88
C TYR A 83 16.42 -60.90 42.53
N SER A 84 15.26 -60.84 43.19
CA SER A 84 14.79 -59.64 43.91
C SER A 84 14.74 -59.83 45.44
N PHE A 85 14.96 -58.74 46.19
CA PHE A 85 14.78 -58.70 47.64
C PHE A 85 14.42 -57.28 48.14
N THR A 86 13.74 -57.18 49.28
CA THR A 86 13.38 -55.89 49.91
C THR A 86 14.25 -55.66 51.15
N ALA A 87 15.00 -54.56 51.18
CA ALA A 87 15.82 -54.20 52.34
C ALA A 87 14.95 -53.69 53.51
N THR A 88 15.21 -54.16 54.73
CA THR A 88 14.39 -53.83 55.92
C THR A 88 15.05 -52.88 56.93
N SER A 89 16.23 -52.37 56.62
CA SER A 89 16.97 -51.42 57.46
C SER A 89 18.09 -50.69 56.71
N ASP A 90 18.59 -49.59 57.29
CA ASP A 90 19.58 -48.63 56.75
C ASP A 90 20.90 -49.24 56.22
N SER A 91 21.14 -50.54 56.43
CA SER A 91 22.25 -51.28 55.82
C SER A 91 22.01 -52.79 55.85
N GLU A 92 21.73 -53.40 54.70
CA GLU A 92 21.62 -54.86 54.52
C GLU A 92 22.57 -55.35 53.41
N SER A 93 22.73 -56.67 53.28
CA SER A 93 23.65 -57.28 52.32
C SER A 93 23.15 -58.68 51.92
N LEU A 94 22.94 -58.89 50.62
CA LEU A 94 22.61 -60.20 50.06
C LEU A 94 23.90 -60.99 49.76
N GLU A 95 23.92 -62.28 50.06
CA GLU A 95 24.97 -63.23 49.65
C GLU A 95 24.33 -64.25 48.71
N TRP A 96 24.74 -64.22 47.45
CA TRP A 96 24.20 -65.01 46.34
C TRP A 96 25.34 -65.74 45.60
N VAL A 97 24.99 -66.66 44.70
CA VAL A 97 25.96 -67.50 43.97
C VAL A 97 25.51 -67.62 42.52
N LEU A 98 26.36 -67.15 41.61
CA LEU A 98 26.21 -67.30 40.16
C LEU A 98 27.01 -68.52 39.70
N GLU A 99 26.37 -69.43 38.94
CA GLU A 99 27.09 -70.49 38.22
C GLU A 99 27.36 -69.98 36.79
N VAL A 100 28.53 -69.35 36.60
CA VAL A 100 28.98 -68.83 35.29
C VAL A 100 29.20 -70.02 34.33
N PRO A 101 28.67 -69.99 33.08
CA PRO A 101 28.86 -71.07 32.10
C PRO A 101 30.33 -71.38 31.80
N GLU A 102 30.65 -72.63 31.39
CA GLU A 102 32.03 -73.05 31.06
C GLU A 102 32.55 -72.44 29.74
N ASP A 103 31.66 -71.81 28.99
CA ASP A 103 31.79 -71.17 27.67
C ASP A 103 31.60 -69.64 27.69
N ALA A 104 31.22 -69.05 28.84
CA ALA A 104 31.09 -67.60 28.94
C ALA A 104 32.46 -66.90 28.88
N CYS A 105 32.57 -65.89 28.03
CA CYS A 105 33.72 -64.97 27.98
C CYS A 105 33.57 -63.83 28.99
N LEU A 106 32.44 -63.11 28.88
CA LEU A 106 32.08 -61.96 29.68
C LEU A 106 30.70 -62.23 30.30
N MET A 107 30.48 -61.81 31.54
CA MET A 107 29.17 -61.85 32.17
C MET A 107 28.94 -60.54 32.93
N THR A 108 27.95 -59.79 32.48
CA THR A 108 27.48 -58.58 33.16
C THR A 108 26.56 -58.96 34.33
N VAL A 109 26.57 -58.15 35.37
CA VAL A 109 25.62 -58.24 36.49
C VAL A 109 25.11 -56.85 36.77
N GLN A 110 23.90 -56.56 36.29
CA GLN A 110 23.16 -55.36 36.64
C GLN A 110 22.45 -55.57 37.99
N GLY A 111 22.32 -54.49 38.77
CA GLY A 111 21.65 -54.50 40.06
C GLY A 111 20.95 -53.17 40.33
N ASP A 112 19.64 -53.17 40.14
CA ASP A 112 18.81 -51.98 40.26
C ASP A 112 18.21 -51.84 41.66
N LEU A 113 18.51 -50.72 42.32
CA LEU A 113 17.90 -50.35 43.59
C LEU A 113 16.67 -49.47 43.33
N MET A 114 15.49 -50.05 43.48
CA MET A 114 14.22 -49.31 43.48
C MET A 114 13.84 -48.84 44.89
N SER A 115 13.37 -47.60 45.02
CA SER A 115 12.58 -47.15 46.17
C SER A 115 11.13 -47.57 45.98
N ILE A 116 10.40 -47.65 47.09
CA ILE A 116 8.95 -47.70 47.09
C ILE A 116 8.50 -46.54 47.95
N GLU A 117 7.84 -45.55 47.36
CA GLU A 117 7.11 -44.53 48.12
C GLU A 117 5.61 -44.86 48.10
N GLU A 118 4.97 -44.76 49.27
CA GLU A 118 3.52 -44.94 49.45
C GLU A 118 2.89 -43.56 49.67
N GLU A 119 2.26 -42.99 48.65
CA GLU A 119 1.31 -41.87 48.80
C GLU A 119 -0.05 -42.24 48.19
N ASP A 120 -1.12 -41.88 48.89
CA ASP A 120 -2.55 -42.14 48.60
C ASP A 120 -2.99 -43.55 48.15
N GLY A 121 -2.15 -44.56 48.39
CA GLY A 121 -2.52 -45.99 48.33
C GLY A 121 -1.97 -46.75 47.13
N TRP A 122 -1.23 -46.08 46.25
CA TRP A 122 -0.44 -46.70 45.20
C TRP A 122 1.04 -46.73 45.63
N THR A 123 1.72 -47.84 45.33
CA THR A 123 3.17 -47.97 45.56
C THR A 123 3.90 -47.59 44.29
N GLN A 124 4.51 -46.39 44.26
CA GLN A 124 5.30 -45.97 43.11
C GLN A 124 6.74 -46.49 43.28
N THR A 125 7.20 -47.30 42.33
CA THR A 125 8.57 -47.81 42.28
C THR A 125 9.43 -46.93 41.40
N MET A 126 10.41 -46.23 41.98
CA MET A 126 11.36 -45.41 41.22
C MET A 126 12.77 -45.98 41.36
N PRO A 127 13.58 -46.06 40.28
CA PRO A 127 14.99 -46.43 40.40
C PRO A 127 15.77 -45.31 41.11
N VAL A 128 16.43 -45.66 42.22
CA VAL A 128 17.29 -44.74 43.02
C VAL A 128 18.78 -44.91 42.71
N GLY A 129 19.14 -45.91 41.92
CA GLY A 129 20.50 -46.14 41.44
C GLY A 129 20.71 -47.55 40.89
N MET A 130 21.40 -47.63 39.76
CA MET A 130 21.90 -48.87 39.17
C MET A 130 23.35 -49.10 39.60
N PHE A 131 23.76 -50.36 39.72
CA PHE A 131 25.19 -50.73 39.68
C PHE A 131 25.42 -51.88 38.70
N PHE A 132 26.49 -51.80 37.93
CA PHE A 132 26.97 -52.88 37.08
C PHE A 132 28.24 -53.49 37.68
N ALA A 133 28.38 -54.81 37.58
CA ALA A 133 29.60 -55.54 37.92
C ALA A 133 29.95 -56.50 36.78
N ILE A 134 31.10 -56.27 36.15
CA ILE A 134 31.62 -57.13 35.08
C ILE A 134 32.38 -58.30 35.71
N ILE A 135 32.00 -59.51 35.33
CA ILE A 135 32.65 -60.77 35.73
C ILE A 135 33.24 -61.41 34.48
N LEU A 136 34.55 -61.62 34.47
CA LEU A 136 35.22 -62.39 33.42
C LEU A 136 34.91 -63.88 33.63
N GLY A 137 34.40 -64.53 32.58
CA GLY A 137 34.07 -65.95 32.56
C GLY A 137 35.28 -66.84 32.21
N PRO A 138 35.10 -68.17 32.19
CA PRO A 138 36.21 -69.12 32.01
C PRO A 138 36.97 -69.00 30.69
N TRP A 139 36.35 -68.48 29.61
CA TRP A 139 37.04 -68.26 28.34
C TRP A 139 37.98 -67.06 28.35
N ALA A 140 37.84 -66.13 29.30
CA ALA A 140 38.75 -64.99 29.47
C ALA A 140 40.13 -65.36 30.07
N GLU A 141 40.51 -66.64 30.09
CA GLU A 141 41.89 -67.12 30.30
C GLU A 141 42.57 -67.64 29.01
N GLU A 142 41.87 -67.74 27.87
CA GLU A 142 42.46 -68.12 26.58
C GLU A 142 42.86 -66.86 25.77
N ASP A 143 44.12 -66.88 25.32
CA ASP A 143 44.90 -65.82 24.67
C ASP A 143 45.89 -66.59 23.76
N GLU A 144 45.40 -67.07 22.60
CA GLU A 144 46.17 -67.93 21.69
C GLU A 144 47.24 -67.14 20.91
N ASP A 145 47.00 -65.85 20.70
CA ASP A 145 47.83 -64.89 19.98
C ASP A 145 49.03 -64.39 20.83
N GLY A 146 48.80 -64.08 22.11
CA GLY A 146 49.80 -63.70 23.10
C GLY A 146 49.99 -62.19 23.33
N ASP A 147 49.07 -61.32 22.93
CA ASP A 147 49.14 -59.87 23.18
C ASP A 147 48.82 -59.48 24.63
N GLY A 148 47.95 -60.24 25.31
CA GLY A 148 47.52 -60.05 26.70
C GLY A 148 46.06 -59.63 26.89
N ILE A 149 45.25 -59.58 25.84
CA ILE A 149 43.78 -59.53 25.83
C ILE A 149 43.29 -60.97 25.57
N PRO A 150 42.20 -61.45 26.22
CA PRO A 150 41.63 -62.74 25.87
C PRO A 150 41.00 -62.73 24.47
N ASP A 151 41.17 -63.79 23.68
CA ASP A 151 40.71 -63.83 22.27
C ASP A 151 39.20 -63.51 22.14
N CYS A 152 38.41 -63.98 23.11
CA CYS A 152 36.96 -63.75 23.15
C CYS A 152 36.54 -62.32 23.57
N LEU A 153 37.47 -61.53 24.13
CA LEU A 153 37.30 -60.09 24.34
C LEU A 153 37.86 -59.27 23.18
N ALA A 154 38.81 -59.81 22.40
CA ALA A 154 39.26 -59.16 21.16
C ALA A 154 38.10 -59.04 20.16
N MET A 155 37.20 -60.03 20.11
CA MET A 155 35.94 -59.97 19.34
C MET A 155 34.91 -58.93 19.85
N LEU A 156 35.19 -58.24 20.97
CA LEU A 156 34.41 -57.11 21.50
C LEU A 156 35.26 -55.82 21.57
N LEU A 157 36.38 -55.79 20.82
CA LEU A 157 37.38 -54.72 20.79
C LEU A 157 38.00 -54.47 19.40
N GLU A 158 37.79 -55.35 18.41
CA GLU A 158 38.04 -55.09 16.98
C GLU A 158 36.86 -54.33 16.34
N GLU A 159 36.50 -53.21 16.94
CA GLU A 159 35.58 -52.19 16.39
C GLU A 159 36.33 -50.86 16.36
N ASP A 160 37.06 -50.62 15.26
CA ASP A 160 37.85 -49.40 15.04
C ASP A 160 36.96 -48.30 14.44
N TYR A 161 35.87 -47.95 15.14
CA TYR A 161 35.09 -46.73 14.89
C TYR A 161 35.96 -45.51 15.26
N GLY A 162 36.93 -45.20 14.39
CA GLY A 162 38.10 -44.38 14.72
C GLY A 162 38.77 -43.64 13.56
N ASP A 163 38.64 -44.12 12.32
CA ASP A 163 38.67 -43.28 11.11
C ASP A 163 37.74 -43.84 10.01
N GLY A 164 37.39 -43.01 9.03
CA GLY A 164 36.27 -43.24 8.10
C GLY A 164 36.50 -44.21 6.93
N ASP A 165 37.41 -45.18 7.06
CA ASP A 165 37.64 -46.24 6.06
C ASP A 165 36.90 -47.53 6.48
N LEU A 166 35.61 -47.65 6.12
CA LEU A 166 34.81 -48.88 6.33
C LEU A 166 35.37 -50.05 5.47
N ASP A 167 36.18 -50.92 6.08
CA ASP A 167 37.06 -51.88 5.39
C ASP A 167 36.33 -53.15 4.86
N GLY A 168 35.40 -52.95 3.93
CA GLY A 168 34.62 -53.99 3.24
C GLY A 168 34.61 -53.82 1.73
N ASP A 169 33.82 -52.87 1.23
CA ASP A 169 33.77 -52.49 -0.19
C ASP A 169 33.89 -50.99 -0.48
N GLY A 170 34.18 -50.16 0.55
CA GLY A 170 34.81 -48.85 0.39
C GLY A 170 34.02 -47.85 -0.44
N TRP A 171 32.79 -47.59 0.00
CA TRP A 171 31.87 -46.56 -0.52
C TRP A 171 31.68 -45.47 0.54
N SER A 172 31.36 -44.25 0.11
CA SER A 172 30.94 -43.16 1.01
C SER A 172 29.67 -42.47 0.51
N PHE A 173 29.04 -41.60 1.29
CA PHE A 173 27.79 -40.94 0.87
C PHE A 173 27.99 -40.08 -0.40
N GLU A 174 29.19 -39.53 -0.59
CA GLU A 174 29.59 -38.78 -1.78
C GLU A 174 29.63 -39.65 -3.06
N ASP A 175 29.84 -40.98 -2.97
CA ASP A 175 29.70 -41.89 -4.13
C ASP A 175 28.24 -42.02 -4.60
N PHE A 176 27.27 -41.68 -3.74
CA PHE A 176 25.83 -41.72 -4.01
C PHE A 176 25.19 -40.32 -4.20
N ALA A 177 25.95 -39.24 -4.06
CA ALA A 177 25.44 -37.88 -4.24
C ALA A 177 24.97 -37.63 -5.69
N ILE A 178 23.78 -37.03 -5.84
CA ILE A 178 23.16 -36.69 -7.14
C ILE A 178 22.74 -35.21 -7.25
N GLY A 179 22.78 -34.46 -6.16
CA GLY A 179 22.52 -33.03 -6.09
C GLY A 179 22.85 -32.48 -4.71
N GLU A 180 23.12 -31.19 -4.60
CA GLU A 180 23.39 -30.52 -3.33
C GLU A 180 22.68 -29.17 -3.29
N ASP A 181 22.16 -28.78 -2.13
CA ASP A 181 21.63 -27.45 -1.86
C ASP A 181 22.20 -26.93 -0.52
N TYR A 182 22.23 -25.62 -0.33
CA TYR A 182 22.77 -24.98 0.88
C TYR A 182 21.78 -23.97 1.44
N SER A 183 21.61 -23.94 2.76
CA SER A 183 20.85 -22.92 3.47
C SER A 183 21.65 -22.29 4.60
N ALA A 184 21.45 -21.00 4.84
CA ALA A 184 21.95 -20.29 6.01
C ALA A 184 20.85 -19.40 6.60
N VAL A 185 20.55 -19.59 7.89
CA VAL A 185 19.40 -18.97 8.55
C VAL A 185 19.81 -18.35 9.88
N LEU A 186 19.43 -17.09 10.11
CA LEU A 186 19.51 -16.46 11.43
C LEU A 186 18.44 -17.07 12.35
N VAL A 187 18.86 -17.70 13.44
CA VAL A 187 17.98 -18.47 14.34
C VAL A 187 17.48 -17.62 15.51
N GLU A 188 18.40 -16.91 16.16
CA GLU A 188 18.12 -16.16 17.39
C GLU A 188 19.08 -14.96 17.53
N VAL A 189 18.58 -13.83 18.04
CA VAL A 189 19.38 -12.66 18.44
C VAL A 189 18.94 -12.18 19.81
N ASP A 190 19.79 -12.32 20.83
CA ASP A 190 19.60 -11.68 22.13
C ASP A 190 20.46 -10.40 22.20
N VAL A 191 19.78 -9.26 22.04
CA VAL A 191 20.37 -7.92 22.07
C VAL A 191 20.78 -7.51 23.51
N ASP A 192 20.14 -8.07 24.54
CA ASP A 192 20.36 -7.74 25.96
C ASP A 192 21.56 -8.52 26.56
N ASP A 193 21.77 -9.78 26.15
CA ASP A 193 22.92 -10.63 26.56
C ASP A 193 24.10 -10.61 25.54
N GLU A 194 24.05 -9.76 24.51
CA GLU A 194 25.08 -9.56 23.46
C GLU A 194 25.41 -10.85 22.66
N SER A 195 24.40 -11.61 22.20
CA SER A 195 24.60 -12.90 21.50
C SER A 195 23.69 -13.12 20.28
N ALA A 196 24.15 -13.94 19.34
CA ALA A 196 23.37 -14.37 18.17
C ALA A 196 23.73 -15.80 17.73
N VAL A 197 22.77 -16.49 17.11
CA VAL A 197 22.92 -17.86 16.58
C VAL A 197 22.49 -17.89 15.11
N ALA A 198 23.32 -18.47 14.26
CA ALA A 198 23.00 -18.74 12.85
C ALA A 198 23.25 -20.22 12.54
N ALA A 199 22.29 -20.88 11.91
CA ALA A 199 22.39 -22.25 11.44
C ALA A 199 22.80 -22.26 9.96
N ILE A 200 23.68 -23.19 9.57
CA ILE A 200 24.08 -23.41 8.18
C ILE A 200 23.94 -24.90 7.87
N HIS A 201 23.23 -25.25 6.80
CA HIS A 201 23.02 -26.64 6.40
C HIS A 201 23.42 -26.88 4.95
N GLN A 202 24.09 -28.01 4.69
CA GLN A 202 24.33 -28.59 3.37
C GLN A 202 23.41 -29.80 3.22
N HIS A 203 22.54 -29.77 2.21
CA HIS A 203 21.55 -30.80 1.90
C HIS A 203 22.05 -31.61 0.70
N THR A 204 22.72 -32.74 0.93
CA THR A 204 23.23 -33.62 -0.14
C THR A 204 22.16 -34.66 -0.48
N THR A 205 21.52 -34.50 -1.63
CA THR A 205 20.53 -35.47 -2.16
C THR A 205 21.26 -36.70 -2.70
N LEU A 206 20.83 -37.89 -2.28
CA LEU A 206 21.44 -39.18 -2.62
C LEU A 206 20.59 -39.97 -3.63
N ASP A 207 21.22 -40.81 -4.45
CA ASP A 207 20.54 -41.78 -5.31
C ASP A 207 19.84 -42.85 -4.47
N ASP A 208 18.63 -43.26 -4.87
CA ASP A 208 17.83 -44.29 -4.17
C ASP A 208 18.59 -45.62 -3.98
N GLU A 209 19.63 -45.91 -4.78
CA GLU A 209 20.53 -47.07 -4.57
C GLU A 209 21.20 -47.06 -3.17
N ILE A 210 21.31 -45.92 -2.48
CA ILE A 210 21.83 -45.85 -1.09
C ILE A 210 21.00 -46.68 -0.10
N ARG A 211 19.66 -46.67 -0.23
CA ARG A 211 18.76 -47.37 0.69
C ARG A 211 19.02 -48.89 0.64
N MET A 212 19.27 -49.41 -0.56
CA MET A 212 19.64 -50.82 -0.78
C MET A 212 21.05 -51.17 -0.30
N LYS A 213 21.95 -50.19 -0.16
CA LYS A 213 23.30 -50.43 0.39
C LYS A 213 23.26 -50.47 1.92
N ILE A 214 22.52 -49.55 2.54
CA ILE A 214 22.32 -49.52 4.00
C ILE A 214 21.62 -50.80 4.47
N ASP A 215 20.50 -51.17 3.85
CA ASP A 215 19.79 -52.43 4.11
C ASP A 215 20.75 -53.65 4.03
N TYR A 216 21.47 -53.80 2.91
CA TYR A 216 22.34 -54.95 2.69
C TYR A 216 23.59 -55.00 3.60
N ASP A 217 24.12 -53.84 4.02
CA ASP A 217 25.34 -53.78 4.86
C ASP A 217 25.02 -53.87 6.37
N PHE A 218 23.88 -53.33 6.83
CA PHE A 218 23.56 -53.17 8.26
C PHE A 218 22.33 -53.98 8.73
N PHE A 219 21.43 -54.39 7.83
CA PHE A 219 20.15 -55.04 8.17
C PHE A 219 19.99 -56.42 7.49
N ASP A 220 18.79 -56.80 7.02
CA ASP A 220 18.49 -58.17 6.58
C ASP A 220 18.75 -58.42 5.07
N GLY A 221 18.83 -57.36 4.27
CA GLY A 221 19.19 -57.41 2.84
C GLY A 221 18.07 -57.84 1.89
N ASP A 222 16.80 -57.68 2.28
CA ASP A 222 15.63 -57.96 1.41
C ASP A 222 15.52 -57.00 0.20
N GLY A 223 16.09 -55.80 0.31
CA GLY A 223 16.04 -54.72 -0.68
C GLY A 223 15.14 -53.53 -0.30
N VAL A 224 14.59 -53.48 0.91
CA VAL A 224 13.64 -52.47 1.38
C VAL A 224 13.99 -51.96 2.77
N LEU A 225 14.75 -50.85 2.85
CA LEU A 225 14.99 -50.14 4.11
C LEU A 225 13.66 -49.56 4.64
N ASN A 226 13.11 -50.15 5.70
CA ASN A 226 11.86 -49.70 6.30
C ASN A 226 12.07 -48.64 7.40
N GLU A 227 10.98 -48.08 7.92
CA GLU A 227 11.03 -46.98 8.91
C GLU A 227 11.75 -47.36 10.21
N SER A 228 11.65 -48.62 10.67
CA SER A 228 12.36 -49.07 11.87
C SER A 228 13.87 -49.17 11.63
N GLU A 229 14.27 -49.67 10.46
CA GLU A 229 15.69 -49.81 10.08
C GLU A 229 16.33 -48.45 9.78
N ALA A 230 15.62 -47.56 9.09
CA ALA A 230 16.06 -46.19 8.85
C ALA A 230 16.27 -45.45 10.18
N ALA A 231 15.31 -45.52 11.11
CA ALA A 231 15.45 -44.89 12.43
C ALA A 231 16.58 -45.51 13.28
N MET A 232 16.79 -46.84 13.20
CA MET A 232 17.93 -47.49 13.84
C MET A 232 19.27 -47.02 13.26
N PHE A 233 19.37 -46.93 11.93
CA PHE A 233 20.57 -46.43 11.24
C PHE A 233 20.86 -44.97 11.58
N GLU A 234 19.84 -44.12 11.59
CA GLU A 234 19.95 -42.71 11.97
C GLU A 234 20.44 -42.57 13.41
N MET A 235 19.89 -43.31 14.37
CA MET A 235 20.36 -43.27 15.77
C MET A 235 21.81 -43.75 15.91
N GLU A 236 22.18 -44.89 15.31
CA GLU A 236 23.54 -45.45 15.40
C GLU A 236 24.57 -44.52 14.71
N PHE A 237 24.22 -43.94 13.57
CA PHE A 237 25.05 -42.98 12.86
C PHE A 237 25.22 -41.66 13.63
N ILE A 238 24.17 -41.14 14.26
CA ILE A 238 24.19 -39.87 15.02
C ILE A 238 24.98 -40.01 16.33
N GLU A 239 24.82 -41.11 17.08
CA GLU A 239 25.65 -41.38 18.27
C GLU A 239 27.14 -41.54 17.92
N GLY A 240 27.46 -42.03 16.72
CA GLY A 240 28.83 -42.16 16.23
C GLY A 240 29.47 -40.87 15.68
N SER A 241 28.68 -39.83 15.36
CA SER A 241 29.16 -38.66 14.58
C SER A 241 29.07 -37.30 15.30
N SER A 242 28.29 -37.17 16.36
CA SER A 242 28.13 -35.90 17.09
C SER A 242 29.29 -35.62 18.08
N GLU A 243 30.05 -34.53 17.89
CA GLU A 243 30.99 -34.04 18.92
C GLU A 243 30.19 -33.37 20.08
N GLU A 244 30.24 -33.92 21.30
CA GLU A 244 29.66 -33.28 22.50
C GLU A 244 30.33 -31.93 22.84
N GLY A 245 29.84 -30.85 22.23
CA GLY A 245 30.12 -29.46 22.59
C GLY A 245 30.83 -28.65 21.50
N CYS A 246 31.31 -27.46 21.89
CA CYS A 246 31.93 -26.51 20.97
C CYS A 246 33.22 -27.06 20.33
N SER A 247 33.19 -27.30 19.01
CA SER A 247 34.37 -27.73 18.27
C SER A 247 35.37 -26.58 18.08
N GLU A 248 36.66 -26.90 17.93
CA GLU A 248 37.68 -25.93 17.46
C GLU A 248 37.68 -25.78 15.93
N GLN A 249 36.85 -26.57 15.23
CA GLN A 249 36.61 -26.48 13.79
C GLN A 249 35.23 -25.85 13.55
N SER A 250 35.14 -24.87 12.66
CA SER A 250 33.88 -24.30 12.20
C SER A 250 33.99 -23.93 10.73
N PRO A 251 32.88 -23.89 9.97
CA PRO A 251 32.86 -23.19 8.70
C PRO A 251 33.22 -21.70 8.92
N PRO A 252 33.83 -21.02 7.93
CA PRO A 252 34.55 -19.77 8.12
C PRO A 252 33.66 -18.51 8.04
N PHE A 253 32.39 -18.63 8.43
CA PHE A 253 31.42 -17.54 8.41
C PHE A 253 31.64 -16.58 9.58
N THR A 254 31.39 -15.29 9.35
CA THR A 254 31.53 -14.25 10.38
C THR A 254 30.27 -13.42 10.53
N MET A 255 29.92 -13.04 11.76
CA MET A 255 28.86 -12.09 12.07
C MET A 255 29.50 -10.79 12.56
N ASN A 256 29.16 -9.65 11.95
CA ASN A 256 29.81 -8.36 12.16
C ASN A 256 31.36 -8.39 12.06
N GLY A 257 31.89 -9.30 11.21
CA GLY A 257 33.33 -9.54 11.05
C GLY A 257 34.01 -10.32 12.19
N PHE A 258 33.24 -10.88 13.11
CA PHE A 258 33.72 -11.78 14.16
C PHE A 258 33.42 -13.25 13.79
N ALA A 259 34.41 -14.13 13.94
CA ALA A 259 34.20 -15.57 13.87
C ALA A 259 33.38 -16.07 15.09
N PRO A 260 32.65 -17.20 14.98
CA PRO A 260 31.92 -17.76 16.10
C PRO A 260 32.84 -18.12 17.26
N TRP A 261 32.33 -18.08 18.50
CA TRP A 261 33.07 -18.50 19.69
C TRP A 261 32.84 -19.98 20.04
N CYS A 262 31.76 -20.54 19.51
CA CYS A 262 31.37 -21.94 19.59
C CYS A 262 30.69 -22.31 18.27
N ALA A 263 31.02 -23.48 17.73
CA ALA A 263 30.30 -24.10 16.64
C ALA A 263 29.98 -25.54 17.05
N THR A 264 28.75 -25.95 16.86
CA THR A 264 28.29 -27.34 17.05
C THR A 264 27.86 -27.89 15.70
N ASN A 265 28.34 -29.09 15.37
CA ASN A 265 27.97 -29.80 14.15
C ASN A 265 26.87 -30.82 14.46
N HIS A 266 25.87 -30.85 13.60
CA HIS A 266 24.80 -31.84 13.60
C HIS A 266 24.73 -32.52 12.23
N VAL A 267 24.31 -33.78 12.19
CA VAL A 267 24.03 -34.52 10.97
C VAL A 267 22.72 -35.28 11.15
N TRP A 268 21.93 -35.38 10.09
CA TRP A 268 20.71 -36.20 10.07
C TRP A 268 20.42 -36.65 8.64
N PHE A 269 19.36 -37.45 8.48
CA PHE A 269 18.81 -37.78 7.18
C PHE A 269 17.35 -37.31 7.09
N GLU A 270 16.93 -37.00 5.88
CA GLU A 270 15.53 -36.77 5.55
C GLU A 270 15.14 -37.76 4.44
N ASN A 271 13.91 -38.28 4.50
CA ASN A 271 13.38 -39.22 3.51
C ASN A 271 14.18 -40.54 3.36
N LEU A 272 14.86 -41.01 4.41
CA LEU A 272 15.73 -42.19 4.33
C LEU A 272 14.98 -43.51 4.08
N ALA A 273 13.82 -43.72 4.71
CA ALA A 273 13.01 -44.93 4.54
C ALA A 273 12.40 -45.07 3.13
N ASN A 274 12.09 -46.30 2.69
CA ASN A 274 11.53 -46.57 1.36
C ASN A 274 10.10 -46.02 1.10
N ASN A 275 9.36 -45.59 2.13
CA ASN A 275 7.94 -45.21 2.03
C ASN A 275 7.69 -43.72 1.72
N THR A 276 8.73 -42.91 1.58
CA THR A 276 8.68 -41.44 1.65
C THR A 276 8.23 -40.77 0.35
N ASP A 277 6.95 -40.91 -0.02
CA ASP A 277 6.18 -40.16 -1.03
C ASP A 277 6.78 -39.97 -2.45
N GLY A 278 7.86 -40.70 -2.78
CA GLY A 278 8.61 -40.52 -4.04
C GLY A 278 9.71 -39.47 -3.98
N HIS A 279 10.10 -39.03 -2.78
CA HIS A 279 11.30 -38.24 -2.52
C HIS A 279 12.54 -39.15 -2.37
N SER A 280 13.68 -38.72 -2.90
CA SER A 280 14.96 -39.37 -2.67
C SER A 280 15.55 -38.98 -1.31
N PRO A 281 16.47 -39.77 -0.72
CA PRO A 281 17.07 -39.44 0.57
C PRO A 281 17.89 -38.16 0.47
N VAL A 282 17.88 -37.38 1.53
CA VAL A 282 18.79 -36.25 1.72
C VAL A 282 19.62 -36.55 2.96
N TRP A 283 20.94 -36.53 2.81
CA TRP A 283 21.85 -36.44 3.94
C TRP A 283 22.06 -34.95 4.24
N VAL A 284 21.87 -34.55 5.49
CA VAL A 284 22.10 -33.17 5.90
C VAL A 284 23.30 -33.09 6.85
N GLN A 285 24.21 -32.18 6.55
CA GLN A 285 25.27 -31.75 7.46
C GLN A 285 25.05 -30.28 7.86
N GLY A 286 24.89 -30.05 9.16
CA GLY A 286 24.56 -28.77 9.76
C GLY A 286 25.61 -28.20 10.72
N TRP A 287 25.58 -26.88 10.89
CA TRP A 287 26.42 -26.14 11.82
C TRP A 287 25.65 -25.01 12.49
N ASP A 288 25.46 -25.11 13.81
CA ASP A 288 24.99 -23.99 14.62
C ASP A 288 26.19 -23.15 15.06
N LEU A 289 26.20 -21.88 14.68
CA LEU A 289 27.28 -20.95 14.91
C LEU A 289 26.87 -19.89 15.94
N HIS A 290 27.48 -19.95 17.13
CA HIS A 290 27.23 -18.99 18.20
C HIS A 290 28.22 -17.83 18.15
N TYR A 291 27.68 -16.61 18.15
CA TYR A 291 28.42 -15.35 18.12
C TYR A 291 28.16 -14.54 19.40
N ASN A 292 29.16 -13.77 19.82
CA ASN A 292 29.02 -12.76 20.89
C ASN A 292 29.08 -11.38 20.21
N VAL A 293 27.93 -10.96 19.71
CA VAL A 293 27.72 -9.78 18.87
C VAL A 293 26.32 -9.22 19.16
N THR A 294 26.10 -7.98 18.78
CA THR A 294 24.79 -7.32 18.79
C THR A 294 24.69 -6.45 17.54
N VAL A 295 23.50 -5.89 17.29
CA VAL A 295 23.25 -4.90 16.24
C VAL A 295 24.18 -3.69 16.36
N ASP A 296 24.45 -3.03 15.22
CA ASP A 296 25.32 -1.85 15.17
C ASP A 296 24.59 -0.53 15.49
N ASP A 297 25.28 0.61 15.30
CA ASP A 297 24.70 1.96 15.53
C ASP A 297 23.49 2.27 14.62
N ALA A 298 23.16 1.41 13.65
CA ALA A 298 22.02 1.52 12.73
C ALA A 298 21.02 0.35 12.86
N GLY A 299 21.11 -0.48 13.91
CA GLY A 299 20.19 -1.59 14.15
C GLY A 299 20.46 -2.84 13.30
N GLN A 300 21.61 -2.93 12.62
CA GLN A 300 21.88 -3.99 11.65
C GLN A 300 22.97 -4.99 12.09
N MET A 301 22.93 -6.19 11.51
CA MET A 301 24.00 -7.19 11.60
C MET A 301 24.35 -7.77 10.22
N THR A 302 25.64 -7.91 9.93
CA THR A 302 26.14 -8.48 8.66
C THR A 302 26.73 -9.87 8.88
N PHE A 303 26.13 -10.87 8.24
CA PHE A 303 26.64 -12.23 8.13
C PHE A 303 27.43 -12.39 6.82
N HIS A 304 28.67 -12.88 6.89
CA HIS A 304 29.61 -12.84 5.77
C HIS A 304 30.40 -14.14 5.60
N TYR A 305 30.47 -14.61 4.35
CA TYR A 305 31.35 -15.69 3.88
C TYR A 305 32.28 -15.15 2.80
N ALA A 306 33.59 -15.26 3.03
CA ALA A 306 34.62 -14.68 2.17
C ALA A 306 34.92 -15.44 0.87
N GLY A 307 34.20 -16.53 0.57
CA GLY A 307 34.34 -17.32 -0.64
C GLY A 307 35.41 -18.41 -0.62
N ASP A 308 35.18 -19.49 -1.37
CA ASP A 308 35.96 -20.74 -1.33
C ASP A 308 37.43 -20.50 -1.67
N ILE A 309 37.68 -19.67 -2.69
CA ILE A 309 39.02 -19.32 -3.16
C ILE A 309 39.77 -18.44 -2.14
N ALA A 310 39.07 -17.69 -1.28
CA ALA A 310 39.71 -16.90 -0.23
C ALA A 310 40.06 -17.75 1.00
N VAL A 311 39.24 -18.77 1.30
CA VAL A 311 39.42 -19.70 2.43
C VAL A 311 40.44 -20.79 2.09
N TRP A 312 40.20 -21.54 1.01
CA TRP A 312 40.92 -22.77 0.65
C TRP A 312 42.02 -22.57 -0.42
N GLY A 313 41.94 -21.51 -1.24
CA GLY A 313 43.06 -21.02 -2.05
C GLY A 313 43.32 -21.76 -3.36
N GLU A 314 44.50 -22.38 -3.51
CA GLU A 314 44.81 -23.25 -4.67
C GLU A 314 44.24 -24.67 -4.50
N ASP A 315 43.73 -24.99 -3.30
CA ASP A 315 43.10 -26.26 -2.92
C ASP A 315 41.57 -26.07 -2.72
N ALA A 316 40.98 -25.05 -3.33
CA ALA A 316 39.52 -24.87 -3.41
C ALA A 316 38.97 -25.67 -4.60
N ASP A 317 38.03 -26.58 -4.34
CA ASP A 317 37.25 -27.26 -5.37
C ASP A 317 36.02 -26.40 -5.76
N ALA A 318 35.39 -26.76 -6.89
CA ALA A 318 34.20 -26.09 -7.42
C ALA A 318 32.97 -26.97 -7.16
N LEU A 319 31.76 -26.40 -7.22
CA LEU A 319 30.51 -27.15 -7.05
C LEU A 319 30.44 -28.32 -8.05
N ASP A 320 30.25 -29.56 -7.60
CA ASP A 320 30.15 -30.72 -8.50
C ASP A 320 28.74 -30.85 -9.12
N PHE A 321 27.73 -30.21 -8.53
CA PHE A 321 26.33 -30.23 -8.94
C PHE A 321 25.77 -28.83 -9.28
N ASP A 322 24.66 -28.79 -10.02
CA ASP A 322 23.81 -27.59 -10.07
C ASP A 322 23.04 -27.55 -8.74
N ALA A 323 23.07 -26.40 -8.05
CA ALA A 323 22.70 -26.28 -6.64
C ALA A 323 21.92 -24.98 -6.34
N THR A 324 21.27 -24.89 -5.19
CA THR A 324 20.59 -23.68 -4.69
C THR A 324 21.27 -23.17 -3.41
N LEU A 325 21.51 -21.86 -3.33
CA LEU A 325 21.91 -21.19 -2.09
C LEU A 325 20.72 -20.38 -1.58
N CYS A 326 20.24 -20.67 -0.37
CA CYS A 326 19.13 -19.96 0.28
C CYS A 326 19.59 -19.24 1.56
N GLY A 327 19.05 -18.05 1.81
CA GLY A 327 19.33 -17.23 2.99
C GLY A 327 18.04 -16.71 3.65
N GLY A 328 18.02 -16.56 4.97
CA GLY A 328 16.85 -16.02 5.67
C GLY A 328 17.05 -15.84 7.17
N ALA A 329 15.95 -15.53 7.86
CA ALA A 329 15.83 -15.55 9.31
C ALA A 329 14.59 -16.35 9.71
N LEU A 330 14.55 -16.90 10.93
CA LEU A 330 13.33 -17.48 11.49
C LEU A 330 12.44 -16.38 12.09
N ASP A 331 11.13 -16.59 12.10
CA ASP A 331 10.12 -15.68 12.68
C ASP A 331 10.40 -15.30 14.15
N GLY A 332 11.16 -16.14 14.88
CA GLY A 332 11.60 -15.90 16.25
C GLY A 332 12.94 -15.18 16.42
N ALA A 333 13.66 -14.86 15.33
CA ALA A 333 15.02 -14.33 15.38
C ALA A 333 15.10 -12.84 15.80
N GLY A 334 13.98 -12.11 15.76
CA GLY A 334 13.89 -10.69 16.12
C GLY A 334 14.47 -9.71 15.10
N LEU A 335 15.12 -10.19 14.04
CA LEU A 335 15.59 -9.41 12.88
C LEU A 335 15.18 -10.12 11.58
N VAL A 336 14.92 -9.35 10.53
CA VAL A 336 14.59 -9.83 9.17
C VAL A 336 15.74 -9.54 8.18
N PRO A 337 15.82 -10.24 7.02
CA PRO A 337 16.81 -9.94 5.99
C PRO A 337 16.49 -8.61 5.29
N VAL A 338 17.31 -7.58 5.51
CA VAL A 338 17.21 -6.25 4.87
C VAL A 338 17.81 -6.27 3.47
N SER A 339 18.89 -7.01 3.26
CA SER A 339 19.44 -7.28 1.93
C SER A 339 20.39 -8.47 1.95
N TRP A 340 20.63 -9.09 0.80
CA TRP A 340 21.78 -9.99 0.65
C TRP A 340 22.40 -9.90 -0.74
N SER A 341 23.63 -10.40 -0.87
CA SER A 341 24.36 -10.46 -2.13
C SER A 341 25.14 -11.77 -2.28
N TYR A 342 25.23 -12.21 -3.52
CA TYR A 342 26.03 -13.36 -3.95
C TYR A 342 27.05 -12.90 -4.99
N ASN A 343 28.33 -13.21 -4.77
CA ASN A 343 29.46 -12.80 -5.60
C ASN A 343 29.44 -11.27 -5.94
N GLY A 344 29.11 -10.45 -4.93
CA GLY A 344 28.99 -8.99 -5.07
C GLY A 344 27.79 -8.49 -5.88
N THR A 345 26.80 -9.35 -6.13
CA THR A 345 25.54 -9.01 -6.82
C THR A 345 24.38 -9.07 -5.82
N THR A 346 23.72 -7.95 -5.56
CA THR A 346 22.54 -7.88 -4.68
C THR A 346 21.40 -8.73 -5.24
N MET A 347 20.76 -9.50 -4.36
CA MET A 347 19.65 -10.40 -4.65
C MET A 347 18.31 -9.79 -4.21
N THR A 348 17.20 -10.27 -4.78
CA THR A 348 15.83 -9.73 -4.56
C THR A 348 14.83 -10.84 -4.22
N GLY A 349 15.29 -11.90 -3.57
CA GLY A 349 14.52 -13.08 -3.18
C GLY A 349 15.44 -14.08 -2.50
N ASP A 350 14.86 -15.02 -1.76
CA ASP A 350 15.54 -15.73 -0.66
C ASP A 350 16.56 -16.78 -1.12
N CYS A 351 16.48 -17.21 -2.38
CA CYS A 351 17.30 -18.28 -2.96
C CYS A 351 17.90 -17.90 -4.32
N VAL A 352 19.10 -18.38 -4.63
CA VAL A 352 19.74 -18.28 -5.95
C VAL A 352 20.23 -19.64 -6.44
N GLY A 353 19.97 -19.96 -7.71
CA GLY A 353 20.53 -21.14 -8.37
C GLY A 353 21.96 -20.88 -8.86
N VAL A 354 22.85 -21.81 -8.58
CA VAL A 354 24.27 -21.84 -8.97
C VAL A 354 24.58 -23.11 -9.78
N MET A 355 25.59 -23.05 -10.65
CA MET A 355 25.84 -24.10 -11.65
C MET A 355 27.06 -24.96 -11.30
N ALA A 356 27.05 -26.23 -11.72
CA ALA A 356 28.18 -27.14 -11.58
C ALA A 356 29.44 -26.57 -12.25
N GLY A 357 30.52 -26.46 -11.47
CA GLY A 357 31.83 -25.95 -11.88
C GLY A 357 32.05 -24.45 -11.65
N ASP A 358 31.09 -23.73 -11.06
CA ASP A 358 31.29 -22.38 -10.51
C ASP A 358 31.82 -22.45 -9.05
N TYR A 359 32.25 -21.30 -8.53
CA TYR A 359 32.75 -21.12 -7.16
C TYR A 359 31.95 -20.01 -6.46
N ILE A 360 31.82 -20.10 -5.15
CA ILE A 360 31.32 -19.02 -4.30
C ILE A 360 32.49 -18.06 -4.06
N GLU A 361 32.44 -16.87 -4.68
CA GLU A 361 33.44 -15.80 -4.49
C GLU A 361 33.15 -14.96 -3.23
N GLU A 362 31.88 -14.75 -2.87
CA GLU A 362 31.45 -14.01 -1.66
C GLU A 362 29.95 -14.25 -1.38
N ILE A 363 29.56 -14.34 -0.10
CA ILE A 363 28.15 -14.18 0.34
C ILE A 363 28.12 -13.15 1.46
N GLU A 364 27.21 -12.18 1.36
CA GLU A 364 26.96 -11.19 2.41
C GLU A 364 25.44 -11.05 2.62
N MET A 365 24.96 -11.25 3.85
CA MET A 365 23.57 -11.04 4.26
C MET A 365 23.53 -9.96 5.34
N VAL A 366 22.62 -9.02 5.23
CA VAL A 366 22.40 -7.94 6.21
C VAL A 366 21.01 -8.13 6.81
N PHE A 367 20.97 -8.27 8.12
CA PHE A 367 19.75 -8.35 8.92
C PHE A 367 19.52 -7.04 9.68
N GLY A 368 18.27 -6.69 9.96
CA GLY A 368 17.87 -5.52 10.73
C GLY A 368 16.49 -5.72 11.35
N TYR A 369 15.99 -4.74 12.10
CA TYR A 369 14.62 -4.76 12.59
C TYR A 369 13.62 -4.80 11.43
N PRO A 370 12.41 -5.36 11.63
CA PRO A 370 11.35 -5.29 10.64
C PRO A 370 10.92 -3.84 10.39
N ASP A 371 10.48 -3.64 9.16
CA ASP A 371 10.02 -2.42 8.50
C ASP A 371 8.87 -2.92 7.61
N THR A 372 7.66 -2.88 8.15
CA THR A 372 6.53 -3.69 7.67
C THR A 372 5.86 -3.12 6.42
N ASP A 373 5.84 -1.80 6.24
CA ASP A 373 5.31 -1.11 5.06
C ASP A 373 6.40 -0.63 4.08
N GLY A 374 7.64 -0.41 4.55
CA GLY A 374 8.81 -0.10 3.73
C GLY A 374 9.21 1.38 3.66
N ASP A 375 8.72 2.23 4.58
CA ASP A 375 9.03 3.67 4.61
C ASP A 375 10.51 3.97 4.98
N GLY A 376 11.16 3.07 5.74
CA GLY A 376 12.55 3.16 6.16
C GLY A 376 12.80 3.55 7.62
N TYR A 377 11.76 3.66 8.45
CA TYR A 377 11.84 3.49 9.90
C TYR A 377 11.73 1.98 10.23
N ASN A 378 11.31 1.62 11.44
CA ASN A 378 11.18 0.22 11.85
C ASN A 378 10.08 0.09 12.90
N ASP A 379 9.36 -1.04 12.92
CA ASP A 379 8.13 -1.30 13.70
C ASP A 379 8.21 -0.99 15.22
N PHE A 380 9.41 -0.71 15.76
CA PHE A 380 9.65 -0.35 17.15
C PHE A 380 9.90 1.15 17.40
N ASP A 381 10.56 1.85 16.47
CA ASP A 381 10.75 3.31 16.54
C ASP A 381 9.58 4.08 15.87
N ASP A 382 8.84 3.39 15.00
CA ASP A 382 7.67 3.85 14.26
C ASP A 382 6.39 3.85 15.12
N ARG A 383 5.46 4.75 14.76
CA ARG A 383 4.13 4.94 15.35
C ARG A 383 3.03 4.22 14.58
N PHE A 384 3.13 4.07 13.26
CA PHE A 384 2.08 3.51 12.38
C PHE A 384 2.61 2.42 11.41
N PRO A 385 3.12 1.27 11.88
CA PRO A 385 3.86 0.28 11.05
C PRO A 385 3.03 -0.54 10.03
N ASP A 386 1.91 0.00 9.57
CA ASP A 386 1.05 -0.50 8.50
C ASP A 386 0.78 0.60 7.44
N ASP A 387 1.45 1.77 7.52
CA ASP A 387 1.14 3.02 6.79
C ASP A 387 2.42 3.75 6.32
N PRO A 388 2.90 3.49 5.07
CA PRO A 388 4.20 3.96 4.59
C PRO A 388 4.28 5.47 4.31
N GLU A 389 3.20 6.21 4.58
CA GLU A 389 3.16 7.66 4.53
C GLU A 389 3.34 8.31 5.93
N GLU A 390 3.32 7.55 7.05
CA GLU A 390 3.35 8.10 8.41
C GLU A 390 4.20 7.32 9.43
N TRP A 391 5.21 7.97 10.01
CA TRP A 391 6.12 7.33 10.99
C TRP A 391 6.15 7.98 12.39
N ALA A 392 5.46 9.11 12.58
CA ALA A 392 5.54 9.91 13.81
C ALA A 392 4.22 10.59 14.19
N ASP A 393 4.03 10.77 15.50
CA ASP A 393 2.91 11.47 16.14
C ASP A 393 3.52 12.24 17.31
N SER A 394 3.67 13.56 17.13
CA SER A 394 4.50 14.42 17.97
C SER A 394 3.85 14.88 19.28
N ASP A 395 2.52 14.71 19.46
CA ASP A 395 1.80 15.18 20.64
C ASP A 395 0.77 14.20 21.26
N ASP A 396 0.70 12.97 20.75
CA ASP A 396 -0.12 11.83 21.19
C ASP A 396 -1.64 11.95 20.89
N ASP A 397 -1.99 12.57 19.76
CA ASP A 397 -3.36 12.74 19.23
C ASP A 397 -3.90 11.47 18.53
N GLY A 398 -3.17 10.95 17.54
CA GLY A 398 -3.55 9.79 16.72
C GLY A 398 -3.60 10.01 15.21
N VAL A 399 -3.44 11.24 14.71
CA VAL A 399 -3.02 11.54 13.33
C VAL A 399 -1.47 11.57 13.26
N GLY A 400 -0.90 11.39 12.07
CA GLY A 400 0.55 11.42 11.86
C GLY A 400 1.10 12.79 11.46
N ASP A 401 2.38 13.01 11.75
CA ASP A 401 3.15 14.26 11.58
C ASP A 401 3.22 14.77 10.12
N ASN A 402 2.87 13.95 9.11
CA ASN A 402 2.89 14.37 7.69
C ASN A 402 1.50 14.78 7.14
N HIS A 403 0.42 14.25 7.70
CA HIS A 403 -0.98 14.51 7.33
C HIS A 403 -1.66 15.55 8.24
N ASP A 404 -1.18 15.71 9.47
CA ASP A 404 -1.61 16.74 10.41
C ASP A 404 -1.01 18.11 10.03
N GLU A 405 -1.87 19.13 9.82
CA GLU A 405 -1.42 20.52 9.58
C GLU A 405 -0.97 21.22 10.90
N PHE A 406 -1.30 20.65 12.06
CA PHE A 406 -0.91 21.13 13.39
C PHE A 406 -0.22 20.08 14.31
N PRO A 407 0.93 19.43 13.94
CA PRO A 407 1.60 18.33 14.68
C PRO A 407 2.15 18.61 16.10
N ASN A 408 1.64 19.63 16.79
CA ASN A 408 2.06 20.10 18.11
C ASN A 408 0.88 20.65 18.96
N ASP A 409 -0.38 20.62 18.49
CA ASP A 409 -1.57 20.87 19.35
C ASP A 409 -2.63 19.76 19.20
N PRO A 410 -2.73 18.79 20.14
CA PRO A 410 -3.57 17.58 20.05
C PRO A 410 -5.06 17.89 20.34
N ASN A 411 -5.59 18.84 19.59
CA ASN A 411 -6.93 19.39 19.62
C ASN A 411 -7.36 19.91 18.24
N GLU A 412 -6.43 20.16 17.30
CA GLU A 412 -6.68 20.56 15.91
C GLU A 412 -5.86 19.62 15.01
N THR A 413 -6.41 19.11 13.90
CA THR A 413 -5.65 18.25 12.95
C THR A 413 -5.72 18.74 11.50
N ASN A 414 -6.67 19.64 11.23
CA ASN A 414 -7.09 20.04 9.89
C ASN A 414 -7.11 21.57 9.79
N ASP A 415 -6.68 22.11 8.67
CA ASP A 415 -6.87 23.50 8.23
C ASP A 415 -7.59 23.45 6.87
N ALA A 416 -8.92 23.40 6.89
CA ALA A 416 -9.70 23.06 5.69
C ALA A 416 -9.75 24.15 4.60
N ASP A 417 -9.28 25.38 4.88
CA ASP A 417 -9.16 26.47 3.89
C ASP A 417 -7.76 27.10 3.77
N GLY A 418 -6.88 26.94 4.76
CA GLY A 418 -5.49 27.39 4.75
C GLY A 418 -5.21 28.77 5.38
N ASP A 419 -6.10 29.30 6.23
CA ASP A 419 -5.87 30.51 7.04
C ASP A 419 -4.67 30.36 8.01
N GLY A 420 -4.50 29.17 8.60
CA GLY A 420 -3.58 28.91 9.71
C GLY A 420 -4.26 28.79 11.10
N VAL A 421 -5.58 28.63 11.14
CA VAL A 421 -6.40 28.31 12.33
C VAL A 421 -7.16 27.02 12.05
N GLY A 422 -7.07 26.04 12.96
CA GLY A 422 -7.66 24.72 12.75
C GLY A 422 -9.18 24.68 12.88
N ASP A 423 -9.81 23.70 12.21
CA ASP A 423 -11.26 23.54 12.00
C ASP A 423 -12.14 23.70 13.26
N ASN A 424 -11.62 23.45 14.47
CA ASN A 424 -12.39 23.60 15.72
C ASN A 424 -11.92 24.73 16.65
N GLY A 425 -10.84 25.42 16.29
CA GLY A 425 -10.55 26.77 16.72
C GLY A 425 -11.36 27.82 15.95
N ASP A 426 -11.71 27.51 14.69
CA ASP A 426 -12.32 28.45 13.75
C ASP A 426 -13.85 28.62 13.88
N ALA A 427 -14.37 29.72 13.31
CA ALA A 427 -15.78 30.03 13.16
C ALA A 427 -16.30 29.78 11.72
N PHE A 428 -15.43 29.86 10.71
CA PHE A 428 -15.74 29.70 9.29
C PHE A 428 -14.70 28.78 8.60
N PRO A 429 -14.62 27.46 8.90
CA PRO A 429 -13.57 26.54 8.41
C PRO A 429 -13.53 26.26 6.89
N TRP A 430 -14.11 27.14 6.06
CA TRP A 430 -14.20 26.99 4.60
C TRP A 430 -14.04 28.36 3.89
N ASP A 431 -13.56 29.40 4.60
CA ASP A 431 -13.31 30.74 4.08
C ASP A 431 -12.03 31.32 4.70
N ALA A 432 -10.89 31.11 4.03
CA ALA A 432 -9.57 31.59 4.41
C ALA A 432 -9.40 33.13 4.45
N SER A 433 -10.49 33.90 4.45
CA SER A 433 -10.53 35.32 4.76
C SER A 433 -11.14 35.64 6.13
N GLU A 434 -11.77 34.68 6.82
CA GLU A 434 -12.45 34.86 8.10
C GLU A 434 -12.20 33.73 9.10
N SER A 435 -11.60 34.06 10.25
CA SER A 435 -11.27 33.09 11.31
C SER A 435 -11.86 33.44 12.70
N ALA A 436 -12.84 34.36 12.75
CA ALA A 436 -13.52 34.74 13.99
C ALA A 436 -14.89 35.41 13.77
N ASP A 437 -15.87 35.04 14.59
CA ASP A 437 -17.12 35.78 14.83
C ASP A 437 -17.11 36.28 16.29
N SER A 438 -16.97 37.60 16.48
CA SER A 438 -16.85 38.20 17.82
C SER A 438 -18.15 38.29 18.63
N ASP A 439 -19.34 38.14 18.03
CA ASP A 439 -20.61 38.33 18.77
C ASP A 439 -21.77 37.36 18.47
N GLY A 440 -21.70 36.58 17.39
CA GLY A 440 -22.52 35.41 17.13
C GLY A 440 -23.64 35.63 16.11
N ASP A 441 -23.44 36.42 15.05
CA ASP A 441 -24.44 36.66 14.00
C ASP A 441 -24.22 35.92 12.68
N GLY A 442 -23.00 35.44 12.42
CA GLY A 442 -22.65 34.68 11.21
C GLY A 442 -21.91 35.45 10.12
N TRP A 443 -21.47 36.69 10.36
CA TRP A 443 -20.45 37.38 9.56
C TRP A 443 -19.09 37.38 10.28
N GLY A 444 -18.00 37.44 9.51
CA GLY A 444 -16.64 37.35 10.05
C GLY A 444 -16.02 38.72 10.39
N ASP A 445 -15.18 38.74 11.43
CA ASP A 445 -14.53 39.92 12.01
C ASP A 445 -13.74 40.80 11.01
N ASN A 446 -13.39 40.31 9.80
CA ASN A 446 -12.63 41.06 8.79
C ASN A 446 -13.50 41.75 7.73
N SER A 447 -14.67 41.19 7.40
CA SER A 447 -15.64 41.67 6.39
C SER A 447 -16.79 42.45 7.02
N ASP A 448 -17.21 42.08 8.22
CA ASP A 448 -18.25 42.78 8.99
C ASP A 448 -17.83 44.23 9.33
N ALA A 449 -18.71 45.17 9.00
CA ALA A 449 -18.54 46.60 9.29
C ALA A 449 -18.74 46.94 10.79
N PHE A 450 -19.44 46.09 11.54
CA PHE A 450 -19.79 46.23 12.95
C PHE A 450 -19.55 44.96 13.83
N PRO A 451 -18.32 44.39 13.95
CA PRO A 451 -18.00 43.11 14.66
C PRO A 451 -18.25 42.99 16.18
N ASN A 452 -19.19 43.75 16.73
CA ASN A 452 -19.54 43.88 18.15
C ASN A 452 -21.02 44.27 18.37
N ASP A 453 -21.87 44.38 17.32
CA ASP A 453 -23.30 44.70 17.44
C ASP A 453 -24.23 43.88 16.50
N ASN A 454 -24.12 42.54 16.53
CA ASN A 454 -25.00 41.38 16.17
C ASN A 454 -26.39 41.54 15.47
N THR A 455 -26.70 42.68 14.90
CA THR A 455 -27.88 43.01 14.09
C THR A 455 -27.54 43.86 12.87
N GLU A 456 -26.27 44.19 12.65
CA GLU A 456 -25.76 45.07 11.60
C GLU A 456 -24.44 44.47 11.09
N TRP A 457 -24.26 44.29 9.78
CA TRP A 457 -23.04 43.68 9.22
C TRP A 457 -22.51 44.35 7.94
N VAL A 458 -23.40 44.81 7.05
CA VAL A 458 -23.05 45.70 5.91
C VAL A 458 -23.33 47.17 6.25
N ASP A 459 -22.53 48.08 5.67
CA ASP A 459 -22.65 49.55 5.68
C ASP A 459 -22.46 50.02 4.22
N THR A 460 -23.50 49.86 3.38
CA THR A 460 -23.38 49.92 1.91
C THR A 460 -22.99 51.30 1.37
N ASP A 461 -23.55 52.39 1.91
CA ASP A 461 -23.17 53.77 1.52
C ASP A 461 -21.97 54.34 2.31
N GLY A 462 -21.68 53.79 3.50
CA GLY A 462 -20.60 54.23 4.37
C GLY A 462 -20.94 55.40 5.32
N ASP A 463 -22.22 55.67 5.64
CA ASP A 463 -22.65 56.61 6.69
C ASP A 463 -22.19 56.14 8.09
N GLY A 464 -22.17 54.83 8.33
CA GLY A 464 -21.95 54.22 9.64
C GLY A 464 -23.24 53.93 10.41
N VAL A 465 -24.34 53.70 9.68
CA VAL A 465 -25.52 52.94 10.09
C VAL A 465 -25.49 51.65 9.27
N GLY A 466 -25.84 50.51 9.85
CA GLY A 466 -25.88 49.26 9.09
C GLY A 466 -27.17 49.14 8.29
N ASP A 467 -27.12 48.40 7.19
CA ASP A 467 -28.22 48.31 6.21
C ASP A 467 -29.54 47.83 6.86
N ASN A 468 -29.48 46.97 7.89
CA ASN A 468 -30.67 46.51 8.64
C ASN A 468 -31.37 47.61 9.47
N ALA A 469 -30.70 48.73 9.72
CA ALA A 469 -31.16 49.85 10.53
C ALA A 469 -31.33 51.17 9.77
N ASP A 470 -30.88 51.24 8.51
CA ASP A 470 -31.20 52.35 7.62
C ASP A 470 -32.55 52.14 6.89
N THR A 471 -32.79 52.94 5.85
CA THR A 471 -34.05 53.06 5.09
C THR A 471 -33.83 53.55 3.64
N ASP A 472 -32.58 53.62 3.17
CA ASP A 472 -32.09 54.23 1.91
C ASP A 472 -30.63 53.74 1.72
N ALA A 473 -30.42 52.41 1.73
CA ALA A 473 -29.15 51.77 2.10
C ALA A 473 -27.96 52.01 1.13
N ASP A 474 -28.23 52.30 -0.15
CA ASP A 474 -27.21 52.69 -1.14
C ASP A 474 -27.11 54.22 -1.37
N ASN A 475 -28.03 55.00 -0.78
CA ASN A 475 -28.21 56.44 -0.95
C ASN A 475 -28.62 56.91 -2.37
N ASP A 476 -29.30 56.08 -3.17
CA ASP A 476 -30.02 56.49 -4.40
C ASP A 476 -31.07 57.59 -4.11
N GLY A 477 -31.74 57.50 -2.96
CA GLY A 477 -32.85 58.36 -2.56
C GLY A 477 -34.24 57.74 -2.78
N THR A 478 -34.30 56.44 -3.04
CA THR A 478 -35.46 55.56 -2.86
C THR A 478 -35.52 55.11 -1.38
N ASP A 479 -36.62 54.49 -0.94
CA ASP A 479 -36.75 53.90 0.40
C ASP A 479 -36.64 52.39 0.19
N ASP A 480 -35.91 51.61 1.00
CA ASP A 480 -35.67 50.18 0.73
C ASP A 480 -36.98 49.36 0.57
N THR A 481 -38.11 49.91 1.03
CA THR A 481 -39.47 49.32 0.86
C THR A 481 -40.20 49.75 -0.43
N ASP A 482 -39.60 50.62 -1.25
CA ASP A 482 -40.05 51.11 -2.56
C ASP A 482 -39.09 50.66 -3.71
N GLU A 483 -38.12 49.76 -3.46
CA GLU A 483 -37.22 49.12 -4.43
C GLU A 483 -37.92 48.20 -5.46
N ASP A 484 -37.26 47.96 -6.61
CA ASP A 484 -37.73 47.19 -7.79
C ASP A 484 -36.48 46.71 -8.58
N SER A 485 -35.69 45.81 -7.98
CA SER A 485 -34.28 45.52 -8.34
C SER A 485 -34.06 44.99 -9.76
N ASP A 486 -34.98 44.17 -10.28
CA ASP A 486 -34.90 43.60 -11.64
C ASP A 486 -35.77 44.33 -12.69
N GLY A 487 -36.72 45.16 -12.24
CA GLY A 487 -37.59 45.96 -13.09
C GLY A 487 -38.85 45.26 -13.62
N ASP A 488 -39.29 44.12 -13.06
CA ASP A 488 -40.62 43.56 -13.31
C ASP A 488 -41.75 44.55 -12.96
N GLY A 489 -41.63 45.22 -11.81
CA GLY A 489 -42.65 46.11 -11.25
C GLY A 489 -43.50 45.54 -10.10
N VAL A 490 -43.06 44.44 -9.47
CA VAL A 490 -43.26 44.15 -8.04
C VAL A 490 -42.14 44.84 -7.25
N ASN A 491 -42.33 45.05 -5.94
CA ASN A 491 -41.28 45.60 -5.07
C ASN A 491 -40.53 44.47 -4.39
N ASP A 492 -39.23 44.62 -4.11
CA ASP A 492 -38.39 43.65 -3.38
C ASP A 492 -38.98 43.24 -2.00
N ASP A 493 -39.75 44.11 -1.31
CA ASP A 493 -40.43 43.77 -0.04
C ASP A 493 -41.70 42.89 -0.19
N GLN A 494 -42.09 42.62 -1.44
CA GLN A 494 -43.30 41.93 -1.86
C GLN A 494 -43.04 40.85 -2.92
N ASP A 495 -41.80 40.67 -3.34
CA ASP A 495 -41.37 39.63 -4.26
C ASP A 495 -40.63 38.50 -3.53
N ASP A 496 -40.83 37.27 -3.99
CA ASP A 496 -40.15 36.08 -3.45
C ASP A 496 -38.81 35.82 -4.20
N PHE A 497 -38.60 36.43 -5.38
CA PHE A 497 -37.40 36.34 -6.23
C PHE A 497 -36.90 37.70 -6.77
N PRO A 498 -36.50 38.69 -5.93
CA PRO A 498 -36.22 40.09 -6.35
C PRO A 498 -35.14 40.36 -7.41
N PHE A 499 -34.51 39.32 -7.98
CA PHE A 499 -33.43 39.42 -8.96
C PHE A 499 -33.67 38.62 -10.25
N ASP A 500 -34.85 38.00 -10.43
CA ASP A 500 -35.25 37.33 -11.68
C ASP A 500 -36.64 37.78 -12.15
N ALA A 501 -36.67 38.77 -13.05
CA ALA A 501 -37.86 39.38 -13.65
C ALA A 501 -38.74 38.43 -14.52
N ASN A 502 -38.61 37.12 -14.34
CA ASN A 502 -39.49 36.08 -14.86
C ASN A 502 -40.33 35.41 -13.75
N GLU A 503 -39.88 35.45 -12.49
CA GLU A 503 -40.58 34.91 -11.31
C GLU A 503 -40.92 36.03 -10.32
N THR A 504 -42.04 35.88 -9.60
CA THR A 504 -42.55 36.93 -8.68
C THR A 504 -43.30 36.38 -7.45
N THR A 505 -43.31 35.05 -7.27
CA THR A 505 -44.12 34.35 -6.27
C THR A 505 -43.59 32.94 -6.05
N ASP A 506 -43.44 32.55 -4.79
CA ASP A 506 -43.30 31.16 -4.34
C ASP A 506 -44.58 30.80 -3.55
N THR A 507 -45.50 30.04 -4.16
CA THR A 507 -46.84 29.82 -3.58
C THR A 507 -46.84 28.94 -2.31
N ASP A 508 -45.82 28.10 -2.08
CA ASP A 508 -45.80 27.16 -0.96
C ASP A 508 -44.51 27.12 -0.11
N GLY A 509 -43.39 27.63 -0.62
CA GLY A 509 -42.20 28.02 0.12
C GLY A 509 -41.00 27.08 -0.01
N ASP A 510 -40.74 26.51 -1.20
CA ASP A 510 -39.60 25.61 -1.43
C ASP A 510 -38.40 26.22 -2.17
N GLY A 511 -38.55 27.40 -2.78
CA GLY A 511 -37.49 28.12 -3.48
C GLY A 511 -37.47 28.00 -5.01
N VAL A 512 -38.47 27.38 -5.64
CA VAL A 512 -38.70 27.45 -7.09
C VAL A 512 -39.92 28.35 -7.39
N GLY A 513 -39.84 29.17 -8.44
CA GLY A 513 -40.88 30.16 -8.76
C GLY A 513 -42.09 29.60 -9.50
N ASP A 514 -43.26 30.21 -9.26
CA ASP A 514 -44.60 29.87 -9.80
C ASP A 514 -44.69 29.63 -11.33
N ASN A 515 -43.72 30.07 -12.14
CA ASN A 515 -43.68 29.84 -13.60
C ASN A 515 -42.59 28.85 -14.06
N ALA A 516 -41.66 28.47 -13.18
CA ALA A 516 -40.59 27.49 -13.42
C ALA A 516 -40.90 26.12 -12.80
N ASP A 517 -41.65 26.09 -11.70
CA ASP A 517 -42.14 24.89 -11.02
C ASP A 517 -43.36 24.26 -11.74
N ASP A 518 -43.34 22.94 -11.91
CA ASP A 518 -44.45 22.15 -12.47
C ASP A 518 -45.59 21.88 -11.44
N PHE A 519 -45.34 22.03 -10.13
CA PHE A 519 -46.32 21.80 -9.05
C PHE A 519 -46.48 22.92 -7.98
N PRO A 520 -46.83 24.20 -8.31
CA PRO A 520 -46.89 25.34 -7.36
C PRO A 520 -48.04 25.33 -6.31
N ASP A 521 -48.28 24.21 -5.64
CA ASP A 521 -49.25 23.95 -4.58
C ASP A 521 -48.75 22.78 -3.64
N ASP A 522 -47.58 22.16 -3.88
CA ASP A 522 -46.98 21.07 -3.07
C ASP A 522 -45.42 21.02 -3.03
N ALA A 523 -44.79 21.94 -2.28
CA ALA A 523 -43.41 22.07 -1.70
C ALA A 523 -42.55 20.81 -1.39
N ASN A 524 -42.65 19.75 -2.17
CA ASN A 524 -41.95 18.47 -2.09
C ASN A 524 -41.67 17.92 -3.51
N GLU A 525 -42.17 18.56 -4.56
CA GLU A 525 -42.14 18.15 -5.97
C GLU A 525 -41.96 19.42 -6.83
N THR A 526 -40.87 19.56 -7.57
CA THR A 526 -40.62 20.77 -8.42
C THR A 526 -40.61 20.48 -9.93
N THR A 527 -40.58 19.20 -10.30
CA THR A 527 -40.23 18.73 -11.66
C THR A 527 -41.10 17.53 -12.06
N ASP A 528 -41.60 17.51 -13.30
CA ASP A 528 -42.39 16.42 -13.92
C ASP A 528 -41.60 15.87 -15.15
N THR A 529 -40.56 15.07 -14.93
CA THR A 529 -39.55 14.76 -15.97
C THR A 529 -40.14 14.00 -17.20
N ASP A 530 -41.08 13.07 -17.02
CA ASP A 530 -41.80 12.41 -18.13
C ASP A 530 -43.07 13.16 -18.61
N GLY A 531 -43.69 13.97 -17.75
CA GLY A 531 -44.91 14.72 -18.04
C GLY A 531 -46.25 13.97 -17.84
N ASP A 532 -46.30 12.90 -17.03
CA ASP A 532 -47.55 12.23 -16.60
C ASP A 532 -48.41 13.14 -15.71
N GLY A 533 -47.76 13.99 -14.90
CA GLY A 533 -48.39 14.80 -13.85
C GLY A 533 -48.23 14.20 -12.44
N ILE A 534 -47.09 13.56 -12.18
CA ILE A 534 -46.62 13.12 -10.86
C ILE A 534 -45.16 13.56 -10.76
N GLY A 535 -44.80 14.31 -9.72
CA GLY A 535 -43.45 14.83 -9.59
C GLY A 535 -42.40 13.76 -9.28
N ASP A 536 -41.15 14.04 -9.64
CA ASP A 536 -40.04 13.09 -9.63
C ASP A 536 -39.74 12.47 -8.25
N ASN A 537 -40.09 13.14 -7.13
CA ASN A 537 -39.91 12.58 -5.78
C ASN A 537 -41.04 11.60 -5.37
N SER A 538 -42.18 11.65 -6.07
CA SER A 538 -43.34 10.78 -5.88
C SER A 538 -43.52 9.70 -6.95
N ASP A 539 -42.97 9.88 -8.16
CA ASP A 539 -43.12 8.89 -9.22
C ASP A 539 -42.10 7.74 -9.12
N PRO A 540 -42.52 6.47 -9.27
CA PRO A 540 -41.62 5.33 -9.27
C PRO A 540 -40.91 5.04 -10.60
N ASP A 541 -41.13 5.80 -11.68
CA ASP A 541 -40.71 5.56 -13.07
C ASP A 541 -40.49 6.92 -13.77
N ALA A 542 -39.69 7.81 -13.14
CA ALA A 542 -39.80 9.28 -13.25
C ALA A 542 -39.45 9.90 -14.61
N ASP A 543 -38.72 9.20 -15.48
CA ASP A 543 -38.45 9.62 -16.86
C ASP A 543 -39.33 8.92 -17.92
N GLY A 544 -40.14 7.96 -17.48
CA GLY A 544 -41.06 7.21 -18.34
C GLY A 544 -40.42 6.17 -19.28
N ASP A 545 -39.15 5.76 -19.09
CA ASP A 545 -38.54 4.61 -19.78
C ASP A 545 -39.42 3.34 -19.63
N GLY A 546 -39.89 3.10 -18.40
CA GLY A 546 -40.52 1.86 -17.97
C GLY A 546 -39.66 1.00 -17.03
N THR A 547 -38.53 1.53 -16.56
CA THR A 547 -37.61 0.95 -15.59
C THR A 547 -37.73 1.75 -14.27
N PRO A 548 -38.24 1.14 -13.18
CA PRO A 548 -38.52 1.91 -11.98
C PRO A 548 -37.25 2.40 -11.27
N ASN A 549 -37.23 3.61 -10.72
CA ASN A 549 -36.07 4.28 -10.10
C ASN A 549 -35.28 3.41 -9.09
N ASP A 550 -35.94 2.48 -8.38
CA ASP A 550 -35.33 1.46 -7.49
C ASP A 550 -34.40 0.44 -8.22
N PHE A 551 -34.37 0.48 -9.56
CA PHE A 551 -33.69 -0.44 -10.48
C PHE A 551 -33.12 0.26 -11.71
N ASP A 552 -33.06 1.59 -11.69
CA ASP A 552 -32.53 2.41 -12.77
C ASP A 552 -31.27 3.13 -12.27
N ASP A 553 -30.21 3.10 -13.06
CA ASP A 553 -28.93 3.73 -12.73
C ASP A 553 -28.91 5.22 -13.15
N PHE A 554 -29.86 5.64 -14.02
CA PHE A 554 -30.05 7.03 -14.46
C PHE A 554 -31.53 7.49 -14.37
N PRO A 555 -32.19 7.52 -13.19
CA PRO A 555 -33.65 7.67 -13.05
C PRO A 555 -34.35 8.94 -13.60
N LEU A 556 -33.62 9.83 -14.28
CA LEU A 556 -34.10 11.07 -14.89
C LEU A 556 -33.69 11.19 -16.37
N ASN A 557 -33.23 10.11 -17.02
CA ASN A 557 -32.69 10.11 -18.38
C ASN A 557 -33.22 8.95 -19.23
N SER A 558 -34.41 9.12 -19.81
CA SER A 558 -35.11 8.12 -20.67
C SER A 558 -34.39 7.65 -21.96
N GLY A 559 -33.10 7.95 -22.11
CA GLY A 559 -32.19 7.32 -23.06
C GLY A 559 -31.43 6.11 -22.50
N GLU A 560 -31.08 6.12 -21.21
CA GLU A 560 -30.18 5.17 -20.54
C GLU A 560 -30.84 4.62 -19.26
N SER A 561 -30.69 3.32 -19.00
CA SER A 561 -31.34 2.66 -17.85
C SER A 561 -30.52 1.50 -17.28
N THR A 562 -29.20 1.52 -17.49
CA THR A 562 -28.22 0.53 -16.99
C THR A 562 -26.82 1.13 -17.04
N ASP A 563 -26.07 1.00 -15.94
CA ASP A 563 -24.62 1.14 -15.89
C ASP A 563 -24.05 -0.24 -15.51
N SER A 564 -23.40 -0.93 -16.45
CA SER A 564 -22.99 -2.34 -16.27
C SER A 564 -21.76 -2.53 -15.39
N ASP A 565 -20.99 -1.49 -15.08
CA ASP A 565 -19.77 -1.60 -14.27
C ASP A 565 -19.52 -0.49 -13.23
N GLY A 566 -20.18 0.66 -13.36
CA GLY A 566 -20.33 1.67 -12.30
C GLY A 566 -19.50 2.94 -12.48
N ASP A 567 -19.15 3.34 -13.70
CA ASP A 567 -18.37 4.57 -13.95
C ASP A 567 -19.20 5.85 -14.11
N GLY A 568 -20.52 5.72 -14.29
CA GLY A 568 -21.45 6.85 -14.47
C GLY A 568 -21.78 7.19 -15.93
N VAL A 569 -21.35 6.39 -16.91
CA VAL A 569 -21.78 6.48 -18.31
C VAL A 569 -22.71 5.31 -18.66
N GLY A 570 -23.82 5.59 -19.35
CA GLY A 570 -24.84 4.58 -19.64
C GLY A 570 -24.44 3.58 -20.74
N ASP A 571 -24.89 2.32 -20.60
CA ASP A 571 -24.67 1.15 -21.47
C ASP A 571 -24.82 1.39 -23.00
N SER A 572 -25.51 2.46 -23.40
CA SER A 572 -25.80 2.82 -24.80
C SER A 572 -25.05 4.06 -25.33
N GLU A 573 -24.46 4.89 -24.46
CA GLU A 573 -23.51 5.95 -24.84
C GLU A 573 -22.04 5.53 -24.63
N ASP A 574 -21.76 4.63 -23.67
CA ASP A 574 -20.44 4.06 -23.41
C ASP A 574 -19.98 3.08 -24.52
N THR A 575 -18.68 3.15 -24.86
CA THR A 575 -18.01 2.27 -25.83
C THR A 575 -17.43 0.98 -25.23
N PHE A 576 -17.16 0.90 -23.92
CA PHE A 576 -16.72 -0.32 -23.22
C PHE A 576 -17.54 -0.73 -21.96
N PRO A 577 -18.86 -1.04 -22.02
CA PRO A 577 -19.76 -1.27 -20.86
C PRO A 577 -19.52 -2.51 -19.96
N ASN A 578 -18.26 -2.90 -19.75
CA ASN A 578 -17.80 -3.92 -18.82
C ASN A 578 -16.38 -3.56 -18.25
N ASN A 579 -15.96 -2.29 -18.28
CA ASN A 579 -14.67 -1.80 -17.81
C ASN A 579 -14.78 -0.37 -17.22
N PRO A 580 -14.85 -0.20 -15.89
CA PRO A 580 -15.17 1.08 -15.21
C PRO A 580 -13.97 2.04 -15.12
N ASN A 581 -13.21 2.12 -16.21
CA ASN A 581 -12.06 2.99 -16.39
C ASN A 581 -11.99 3.51 -17.85
N GLU A 582 -12.93 3.17 -18.74
CA GLU A 582 -12.86 3.47 -20.18
C GLU A 582 -14.26 3.66 -20.78
N TRP A 583 -14.69 4.91 -21.00
CA TRP A 583 -16.01 5.21 -21.57
C TRP A 583 -16.00 5.55 -23.08
N SER A 584 -14.84 5.89 -23.63
CA SER A 584 -14.67 6.47 -24.98
C SER A 584 -13.47 5.89 -25.73
N ASP A 585 -13.57 5.85 -27.07
CA ASP A 585 -12.63 5.31 -28.08
C ASP A 585 -12.65 6.30 -29.26
N TYR A 586 -11.97 7.45 -29.12
CA TYR A 586 -12.22 8.61 -29.96
C TYR A 586 -11.79 8.41 -31.43
N ASP A 587 -10.64 7.76 -31.67
CA ASP A 587 -10.15 7.46 -33.03
C ASP A 587 -10.75 6.15 -33.63
N GLY A 588 -11.20 5.22 -32.78
CA GLY A 588 -11.74 3.91 -33.16
C GLY A 588 -10.69 2.80 -33.34
N ASP A 589 -9.53 2.85 -32.68
CA ASP A 589 -8.57 1.74 -32.58
C ASP A 589 -9.15 0.58 -31.74
N GLY A 590 -9.84 0.91 -30.65
CA GLY A 590 -10.36 -0.04 -29.66
C GLY A 590 -9.48 -0.26 -28.43
N VAL A 591 -8.56 0.67 -28.15
CA VAL A 591 -8.14 1.06 -26.79
C VAL A 591 -9.09 2.19 -26.34
N GLY A 592 -9.25 2.42 -25.04
CA GLY A 592 -10.04 3.54 -24.54
C GLY A 592 -9.18 4.75 -24.20
N ASP A 593 -9.76 5.94 -24.26
CA ASP A 593 -9.07 7.24 -24.11
C ASP A 593 -8.33 7.41 -22.76
N ASN A 594 -8.61 6.61 -21.71
CA ASN A 594 -7.85 6.67 -20.46
C ASN A 594 -6.61 5.76 -20.43
N ALA A 595 -6.46 4.83 -21.40
CA ALA A 595 -5.32 3.94 -21.53
C ALA A 595 -4.58 3.99 -22.87
N ASP A 596 -5.07 4.74 -23.86
CA ASP A 596 -4.22 5.18 -24.97
C ASP A 596 -3.34 6.37 -24.55
N THR A 597 -2.62 6.94 -25.51
CA THR A 597 -1.55 7.92 -25.34
C THR A 597 -1.37 8.81 -26.58
N ASP A 598 -2.39 8.86 -27.46
CA ASP A 598 -2.43 9.53 -28.78
C ASP A 598 -3.92 9.52 -29.24
N ASP A 599 -4.85 10.02 -28.41
CA ASP A 599 -6.32 9.73 -28.45
C ASP A 599 -7.03 9.98 -29.80
N ASP A 600 -6.49 10.87 -30.65
CA ASP A 600 -6.99 11.14 -32.00
C ASP A 600 -6.13 10.58 -33.15
N ASN A 601 -4.98 10.00 -32.81
CA ASN A 601 -3.96 9.44 -33.69
C ASN A 601 -3.32 10.44 -34.70
N ASP A 602 -3.20 11.73 -34.36
CA ASP A 602 -2.31 12.71 -35.02
C ASP A 602 -0.86 12.19 -35.10
N GLY A 603 -0.40 11.54 -34.02
CA GLY A 603 0.99 11.18 -33.77
C GLY A 603 1.69 12.08 -32.74
N THR A 604 0.92 12.79 -31.92
CA THR A 604 1.37 13.68 -30.85
C THR A 604 0.69 13.27 -29.54
N PRO A 605 1.43 12.69 -28.58
CA PRO A 605 0.82 12.20 -27.34
C PRO A 605 0.16 13.31 -26.52
N ASP A 606 -1.05 13.06 -26.03
CA ASP A 606 -1.92 13.89 -25.17
C ASP A 606 -1.15 14.62 -24.06
N THR A 607 -0.24 13.91 -23.37
CA THR A 607 0.68 14.50 -22.36
C THR A 607 1.61 15.62 -22.88
N SER A 608 1.58 15.87 -24.20
CA SER A 608 2.30 16.90 -24.93
C SER A 608 1.46 17.60 -26.00
N ASP A 609 0.16 17.32 -26.06
CA ASP A 609 -0.80 17.95 -26.95
C ASP A 609 -1.61 19.05 -26.22
N ALA A 610 -2.20 19.96 -26.99
CA ALA A 610 -3.11 21.01 -26.50
C ALA A 610 -4.59 20.68 -26.80
N PHE A 611 -4.86 19.83 -27.79
CA PHE A 611 -6.19 19.39 -28.19
C PHE A 611 -6.19 17.88 -28.49
N PRO A 612 -6.05 16.98 -27.49
CA PRO A 612 -5.98 15.53 -27.69
C PRO A 612 -7.10 14.88 -28.53
N LEU A 613 -8.18 15.60 -28.78
CA LEU A 613 -9.37 15.17 -29.51
C LEU A 613 -9.61 15.98 -30.81
N ASP A 614 -8.62 16.70 -31.36
CA ASP A 614 -8.71 17.27 -32.73
C ASP A 614 -7.48 16.88 -33.58
N PRO A 615 -7.60 15.87 -34.47
CA PRO A 615 -6.50 15.35 -35.30
C PRO A 615 -6.15 16.28 -36.48
N SER A 616 -6.35 17.58 -36.28
CA SER A 616 -5.86 18.68 -37.10
C SER A 616 -5.25 19.84 -36.32
N GLU A 617 -5.22 19.81 -34.98
CA GLU A 617 -4.62 20.83 -34.11
C GLU A 617 -3.85 20.19 -32.94
N SER A 618 -2.52 20.35 -32.89
CA SER A 618 -1.66 19.74 -31.87
C SER A 618 -0.72 20.73 -31.16
N THR A 619 -1.10 22.01 -31.13
CA THR A 619 -0.35 23.09 -30.47
C THR A 619 -1.26 24.30 -30.23
N ASP A 620 -1.20 24.85 -29.02
CA ASP A 620 -1.64 26.20 -28.67
C ASP A 620 -0.39 26.98 -28.22
N THR A 621 -0.06 28.10 -28.88
CA THR A 621 1.17 28.87 -28.60
C THR A 621 1.00 29.91 -27.49
N ASP A 622 -0.22 30.36 -27.16
CA ASP A 622 -0.44 31.44 -26.18
C ASP A 622 -1.47 31.15 -25.08
N GLY A 623 -2.29 30.10 -25.22
CA GLY A 623 -3.15 29.52 -24.18
C GLY A 623 -4.60 29.97 -24.23
N ASP A 624 -5.16 30.23 -25.41
CA ASP A 624 -6.51 30.77 -25.60
C ASP A 624 -7.59 29.71 -25.95
N GLY A 625 -7.17 28.48 -26.29
CA GLY A 625 -8.07 27.40 -26.68
C GLY A 625 -8.40 27.32 -28.17
N TYR A 626 -7.68 28.04 -29.05
CA TYR A 626 -7.71 27.87 -30.50
C TYR A 626 -6.35 27.39 -31.03
N GLY A 627 -6.36 26.42 -31.95
CA GLY A 627 -5.14 25.74 -32.40
C GLY A 627 -4.32 26.51 -33.44
N ASP A 628 -3.00 26.28 -33.42
CA ASP A 628 -1.97 26.92 -34.26
C ASP A 628 -2.23 26.87 -35.79
N ASN A 629 -3.12 25.98 -36.29
CA ASN A 629 -3.48 25.91 -37.72
C ASN A 629 -4.76 26.68 -38.09
N THR A 630 -5.61 27.04 -37.13
CA THR A 630 -6.86 27.80 -37.31
C THR A 630 -6.79 29.22 -36.81
N ASP A 631 -6.05 29.48 -35.73
CA ASP A 631 -5.79 30.81 -35.20
C ASP A 631 -4.98 31.72 -36.18
N ALA A 632 -5.27 33.02 -36.12
CA ALA A 632 -4.65 34.08 -36.90
C ALA A 632 -3.50 34.83 -36.18
N PHE A 633 -3.37 34.80 -34.85
CA PHE A 633 -2.53 35.74 -34.08
C PHE A 633 -1.37 35.11 -33.26
N LEU A 634 -1.47 33.86 -32.82
CA LEU A 634 -0.47 32.93 -32.30
C LEU A 634 0.39 33.40 -31.09
N ASN A 635 0.16 34.61 -30.59
CA ASN A 635 0.96 35.27 -29.53
C ASN A 635 0.13 36.29 -28.71
N ASP A 636 -1.20 36.29 -28.83
CA ASP A 636 -2.10 37.29 -28.26
C ASP A 636 -3.48 36.65 -27.93
N ALA A 637 -3.52 35.90 -26.82
CA ALA A 637 -4.63 35.07 -26.30
C ALA A 637 -5.96 35.80 -25.97
N GLY A 638 -6.24 36.93 -26.61
CA GLY A 638 -7.53 37.59 -26.67
C GLY A 638 -8.09 37.70 -28.10
N GLU A 639 -7.41 37.16 -29.11
CA GLU A 639 -7.72 37.31 -30.54
C GLU A 639 -7.40 36.03 -31.33
N TRP A 640 -8.41 35.33 -31.85
CA TRP A 640 -8.21 34.09 -32.63
C TRP A 640 -8.56 34.20 -34.12
N SER A 641 -9.19 35.30 -34.56
CA SER A 641 -9.75 35.43 -35.92
C SER A 641 -9.63 36.86 -36.48
N ASP A 642 -9.40 36.97 -37.78
CA ASP A 642 -9.32 38.22 -38.58
C ASP A 642 -10.27 38.05 -39.79
N TYR A 643 -11.53 38.44 -39.65
CA TYR A 643 -12.58 38.13 -40.62
C TYR A 643 -12.39 38.84 -41.97
N ASP A 644 -11.84 40.06 -41.98
CA ASP A 644 -11.78 40.92 -43.17
C ASP A 644 -10.37 41.25 -43.70
N GLY A 645 -9.33 41.03 -42.91
CA GLY A 645 -7.92 41.19 -43.27
C GLY A 645 -7.30 42.55 -42.94
N ASP A 646 -7.86 43.30 -41.99
CA ASP A 646 -7.29 44.53 -41.40
C ASP A 646 -6.01 44.24 -40.58
N GLY A 647 -6.06 43.20 -39.74
CA GLY A 647 -4.98 42.80 -38.83
C GLY A 647 -5.08 43.32 -37.39
N VAL A 648 -6.23 43.87 -37.02
CA VAL A 648 -6.82 43.74 -35.66
C VAL A 648 -7.65 42.45 -35.64
N GLY A 649 -7.80 41.80 -34.49
CA GLY A 649 -8.63 40.61 -34.37
C GLY A 649 -10.10 40.93 -34.11
N ASP A 650 -10.97 39.98 -34.41
CA ASP A 650 -12.44 40.10 -34.37
C ASP A 650 -12.98 40.48 -32.98
N ASN A 651 -12.20 40.35 -31.89
CA ASN A 651 -12.66 40.62 -30.53
C ASN A 651 -12.37 42.07 -30.07
N SER A 652 -11.25 42.67 -30.49
CA SER A 652 -11.00 44.12 -30.32
C SER A 652 -11.57 44.97 -31.47
N ASP A 653 -11.92 44.37 -32.60
CA ASP A 653 -12.45 45.07 -33.77
C ASP A 653 -13.93 45.45 -33.60
N ALA A 654 -14.17 46.74 -33.37
CA ALA A 654 -15.51 47.33 -33.30
C ALA A 654 -16.34 47.21 -34.60
N PHE A 655 -15.75 46.85 -35.75
CA PHE A 655 -16.39 46.87 -37.08
C PHE A 655 -16.21 45.60 -37.94
N MET A 656 -15.41 44.61 -37.54
CA MET A 656 -15.35 43.14 -37.89
C MET A 656 -15.74 42.73 -39.34
N SER A 657 -15.66 43.62 -40.33
CA SER A 657 -16.27 43.44 -41.67
C SER A 657 -16.02 44.59 -42.66
N ASP A 658 -15.52 45.76 -42.23
CA ASP A 658 -15.02 46.82 -43.11
C ASP A 658 -13.51 47.06 -42.86
N PRO A 659 -12.61 46.52 -43.71
CA PRO A 659 -11.14 46.43 -43.49
C PRO A 659 -10.41 47.78 -43.66
N TYR A 660 -11.00 48.83 -43.10
CA TYR A 660 -10.61 50.23 -43.12
C TYR A 660 -10.98 50.96 -41.82
N GLU A 661 -11.86 50.39 -40.98
CA GLU A 661 -12.21 50.87 -39.65
C GLU A 661 -12.09 49.70 -38.67
N SER A 662 -11.33 49.85 -37.58
CA SER A 662 -11.21 48.80 -36.54
C SER A 662 -11.24 49.37 -35.11
N ARG A 663 -11.81 50.57 -34.95
CA ARG A 663 -11.91 51.32 -33.70
C ARG A 663 -13.12 52.23 -33.69
N ASP A 664 -13.90 52.14 -32.62
CA ASP A 664 -14.86 53.16 -32.18
C ASP A 664 -14.34 53.71 -30.85
N SER A 665 -13.89 54.97 -30.84
CA SER A 665 -13.18 55.55 -29.68
C SER A 665 -14.10 56.24 -28.67
N ASP A 666 -15.40 56.37 -28.94
CA ASP A 666 -16.38 56.95 -28.00
C ASP A 666 -17.76 56.23 -27.95
N GLY A 667 -18.03 55.31 -28.87
CA GLY A 667 -19.13 54.33 -28.81
C GLY A 667 -20.38 54.72 -29.58
N ASP A 668 -20.30 55.63 -30.57
CA ASP A 668 -21.47 56.11 -31.32
C ASP A 668 -21.85 55.29 -32.56
N GLY A 669 -20.99 54.36 -32.97
CA GLY A 669 -21.18 53.46 -34.11
C GLY A 669 -20.60 53.97 -35.44
N VAL A 670 -19.72 54.97 -35.43
CA VAL A 670 -18.95 55.43 -36.60
C VAL A 670 -17.43 55.31 -36.32
N GLY A 671 -16.71 54.58 -37.18
CA GLY A 671 -15.29 54.29 -36.97
C GLY A 671 -14.35 55.50 -37.07
N ASP A 672 -13.23 55.42 -36.34
CA ASP A 672 -12.19 56.45 -36.15
C ASP A 672 -11.70 57.16 -37.44
N ASN A 673 -11.78 56.55 -38.64
CA ASN A 673 -11.35 57.16 -39.91
C ASN A 673 -12.51 57.69 -40.77
N ALA A 674 -13.75 57.32 -40.47
CA ALA A 674 -14.97 57.79 -41.11
C ALA A 674 -15.56 59.02 -40.39
N ASP A 675 -15.38 59.07 -39.07
CA ASP A 675 -15.80 60.16 -38.20
C ASP A 675 -14.87 61.40 -38.25
N TRP A 676 -15.44 62.56 -37.93
CA TRP A 676 -14.80 63.86 -37.78
C TRP A 676 -14.26 64.13 -36.36
N ALA A 677 -14.89 63.62 -35.30
CA ALA A 677 -14.44 63.84 -33.91
C ALA A 677 -14.50 62.58 -33.01
N PRO A 678 -13.55 61.62 -33.15
CA PRO A 678 -13.64 60.28 -32.53
C PRO A 678 -13.37 60.25 -31.00
N ASN A 679 -13.85 61.25 -30.27
CA ASN A 679 -13.77 61.41 -28.82
C ASN A 679 -15.00 62.20 -28.28
N ASP A 680 -16.08 62.37 -29.06
CA ASP A 680 -17.34 63.03 -28.70
C ASP A 680 -18.53 62.34 -29.41
N PRO A 681 -19.25 61.41 -28.72
CA PRO A 681 -20.27 60.52 -29.30
C PRO A 681 -21.59 61.23 -29.63
N ASN A 682 -21.49 62.52 -29.93
CA ASN A 682 -22.57 63.42 -30.31
C ASN A 682 -22.29 64.09 -31.67
N GLU A 683 -21.17 63.83 -32.36
CA GLU A 683 -20.70 64.71 -33.44
C GLU A 683 -19.97 64.05 -34.63
N ILE A 684 -20.67 63.12 -35.30
CA ILE A 684 -20.16 62.33 -36.44
C ILE A 684 -19.68 63.09 -37.70
N ILE A 685 -19.96 64.41 -37.85
CA ILE A 685 -19.76 65.09 -39.14
C ILE A 685 -19.62 66.62 -39.06
N ASP A 686 -18.72 67.15 -39.90
CA ASP A 686 -18.58 68.55 -40.32
C ASP A 686 -18.92 68.63 -41.83
N THR A 687 -20.07 69.21 -42.16
CA THR A 687 -20.67 69.11 -43.50
C THR A 687 -20.01 70.01 -44.55
N ASP A 688 -19.33 71.09 -44.16
CA ASP A 688 -18.71 72.04 -45.11
C ASP A 688 -17.21 72.31 -44.91
N GLY A 689 -16.63 71.84 -43.81
CA GLY A 689 -15.19 71.71 -43.57
C GLY A 689 -14.55 72.93 -42.90
N ASP A 690 -15.30 73.62 -42.05
CA ASP A 690 -14.90 74.86 -41.37
C ASP A 690 -14.20 74.62 -40.01
N GLY A 691 -14.50 73.50 -39.35
CA GLY A 691 -13.99 73.15 -38.02
C GLY A 691 -15.02 73.19 -36.89
N CYS A 692 -16.29 73.38 -37.21
CA CYS A 692 -17.43 73.20 -36.31
C CYS A 692 -18.25 71.96 -36.72
N GLY A 693 -18.65 71.16 -35.73
CA GLY A 693 -19.47 69.97 -35.96
C GLY A 693 -20.96 70.30 -36.09
N ASN A 694 -21.68 69.50 -36.88
CA ASN A 694 -23.07 69.70 -37.28
C ASN A 694 -24.10 69.84 -36.15
N ASN A 695 -23.90 69.25 -34.98
CA ASN A 695 -24.82 69.36 -33.84
C ASN A 695 -24.54 70.57 -32.94
N LYS A 696 -23.33 71.15 -33.02
CA LYS A 696 -23.00 72.43 -32.36
C LYS A 696 -23.16 73.65 -33.28
N ASP A 697 -22.94 73.47 -34.58
CA ASP A 697 -23.07 74.51 -35.60
C ASP A 697 -24.54 74.95 -35.79
N GLN A 698 -24.75 76.24 -36.07
CA GLN A 698 -26.05 76.84 -36.39
C GLN A 698 -26.23 77.11 -37.90
N PHE A 699 -25.18 76.92 -38.71
CA PHE A 699 -25.09 77.25 -40.13
C PHE A 699 -24.29 76.21 -40.95
N ASP A 700 -24.49 74.91 -40.69
CA ASP A 700 -23.77 73.70 -41.18
C ASP A 700 -23.75 73.44 -42.71
N ASN A 701 -23.77 74.51 -43.51
CA ASN A 701 -23.71 74.59 -44.97
C ASN A 701 -23.06 75.92 -45.49
N ASP A 702 -22.60 76.85 -44.63
CA ASP A 702 -21.83 78.06 -45.00
C ASP A 702 -20.49 78.14 -44.22
N PRO A 703 -19.36 77.67 -44.78
CA PRO A 703 -18.06 77.44 -44.09
C PRO A 703 -17.30 78.75 -43.78
N ALA A 704 -17.93 79.56 -42.94
CA ALA A 704 -17.51 80.87 -42.49
C ALA A 704 -18.23 81.33 -41.21
N GLU A 705 -19.25 80.61 -40.74
CA GLU A 705 -20.07 80.92 -39.57
C GLU A 705 -20.39 79.62 -38.80
N CYS A 706 -20.22 79.60 -37.47
CA CYS A 706 -20.66 78.48 -36.63
C CYS A 706 -21.73 78.87 -35.59
N GLU A 707 -21.82 80.15 -35.26
CA GLU A 707 -22.55 80.67 -34.09
C GLU A 707 -23.46 81.82 -34.54
N ASP A 708 -24.66 81.87 -33.95
CA ASP A 708 -25.60 82.98 -33.96
C ASP A 708 -25.81 83.37 -32.48
N THR A 709 -25.08 84.40 -32.02
CA THR A 709 -25.01 84.74 -30.59
C THR A 709 -26.29 85.42 -30.07
N ASP A 710 -27.07 86.07 -30.92
CA ASP A 710 -28.32 86.80 -30.58
C ASP A 710 -29.61 86.05 -30.99
N GLY A 711 -29.57 85.23 -32.05
CA GLY A 711 -30.69 84.45 -32.58
C GLY A 711 -31.48 85.10 -33.73
N ASP A 712 -30.93 86.10 -34.44
CA ASP A 712 -31.55 86.76 -35.61
C ASP A 712 -31.64 85.85 -36.85
N GLY A 713 -30.68 84.93 -37.00
CA GLY A 713 -30.47 84.11 -38.21
C GLY A 713 -29.39 84.65 -39.16
N ILE A 714 -28.41 85.38 -38.63
CA ILE A 714 -27.18 85.82 -39.30
C ILE A 714 -26.01 85.44 -38.38
N GLY A 715 -25.01 84.73 -38.90
CA GLY A 715 -23.85 84.32 -38.10
C GLY A 715 -22.89 85.45 -37.77
N ASP A 716 -22.18 85.30 -36.66
CA ASP A 716 -21.38 86.35 -36.00
C ASP A 716 -20.31 87.03 -36.91
N ASN A 717 -19.73 86.37 -37.93
CA ASN A 717 -18.76 87.01 -38.85
C ASN A 717 -19.43 87.83 -39.98
N ALA A 718 -20.75 87.70 -40.15
CA ALA A 718 -21.56 88.37 -41.17
C ALA A 718 -22.54 89.40 -40.59
N ASP A 719 -22.89 89.30 -39.30
CA ASP A 719 -23.57 90.39 -38.59
C ASP A 719 -22.61 91.52 -38.19
N THR A 720 -23.11 92.43 -37.37
CA THR A 720 -22.53 93.73 -37.04
C THR A 720 -23.06 94.29 -35.72
N ASP A 721 -23.64 93.45 -34.85
CA ASP A 721 -24.31 93.80 -33.58
C ASP A 721 -24.42 92.53 -32.71
N ASP A 722 -23.35 91.73 -32.69
CA ASP A 722 -23.39 90.25 -32.57
C ASP A 722 -23.96 89.73 -31.23
N ASP A 723 -23.94 90.55 -30.16
CA ASP A 723 -24.52 90.21 -28.84
C ASP A 723 -25.95 90.77 -28.61
N GLY A 724 -26.53 91.42 -29.61
CA GLY A 724 -27.90 91.95 -29.60
C GLY A 724 -28.13 93.17 -28.71
N ASP A 725 -27.09 93.81 -28.14
CA ASP A 725 -27.20 95.00 -27.28
C ASP A 725 -27.70 96.26 -28.04
N GLY A 726 -27.42 96.35 -29.35
CA GLY A 726 -27.78 97.47 -30.22
C GLY A 726 -26.64 98.45 -30.48
N ILE A 727 -25.39 98.01 -30.34
CA ILE A 727 -24.14 98.76 -30.52
C ILE A 727 -23.16 97.93 -31.36
N PRO A 728 -22.95 98.30 -32.63
CA PRO A 728 -22.07 97.54 -33.52
C PRO A 728 -20.64 97.31 -33.06
N ASP A 729 -20.08 96.17 -33.41
CA ASP A 729 -18.74 95.66 -33.01
C ASP A 729 -17.55 96.45 -33.57
N ASP A 730 -17.78 97.20 -34.67
CA ASP A 730 -16.83 98.22 -35.17
C ASP A 730 -16.83 99.51 -34.33
N GLY A 731 -17.75 99.58 -33.36
CA GLY A 731 -18.00 100.67 -32.44
C GLY A 731 -17.00 100.78 -31.29
N VAL A 732 -17.10 101.90 -30.57
CA VAL A 732 -16.31 102.15 -29.37
C VAL A 732 -17.26 102.40 -28.21
N ASP A 733 -17.28 101.45 -27.28
CA ASP A 733 -18.03 101.49 -26.01
C ASP A 733 -18.06 102.92 -25.39
N PRO A 734 -19.26 103.45 -25.08
CA PRO A 734 -19.43 104.75 -24.43
C PRO A 734 -19.26 104.78 -22.88
N VAL A 735 -18.45 103.91 -22.28
CA VAL A 735 -17.85 103.96 -20.92
C VAL A 735 -18.57 104.82 -19.84
N GLU A 736 -19.56 104.24 -19.14
CA GLU A 736 -19.91 104.45 -17.71
C GLU A 736 -20.71 103.20 -17.22
N GLY A 737 -20.51 102.57 -16.06
CA GLY A 737 -19.50 102.70 -15.00
C GLY A 737 -19.89 102.04 -13.64
N GLU A 738 -18.89 101.59 -12.87
CA GLU A 738 -18.91 101.11 -11.45
C GLU A 738 -19.46 99.69 -11.08
N ASP A 739 -18.56 98.89 -10.47
CA ASP A 739 -18.72 97.82 -9.46
C ASP A 739 -19.77 96.68 -9.59
N SER A 740 -19.34 95.52 -10.11
CA SER A 740 -19.19 94.23 -9.37
C SER A 740 -18.55 93.20 -10.31
N GLY A 741 -17.56 92.37 -9.98
CA GLY A 741 -17.28 91.77 -8.68
C GLY A 741 -17.65 90.28 -8.70
N GLY A 742 -17.14 89.52 -9.68
CA GLY A 742 -17.51 88.12 -9.96
C GLY A 742 -16.32 87.29 -10.45
N ILE A 743 -16.31 86.02 -10.06
CA ILE A 743 -15.25 85.01 -10.09
C ILE A 743 -14.73 84.69 -11.50
N LEU A 744 -13.42 84.43 -11.63
CA LEU A 744 -12.81 83.65 -12.72
C LEU A 744 -12.71 82.17 -12.30
N PRO A 745 -13.33 81.22 -13.01
CA PRO A 745 -12.87 79.83 -13.08
C PRO A 745 -11.72 79.70 -14.09
N GLY A 746 -11.09 78.51 -14.18
CA GLY A 746 -10.11 78.18 -15.23
C GLY A 746 -8.65 78.15 -14.79
N PHE A 747 -8.26 77.21 -13.91
CA PHE A 747 -6.84 76.85 -13.70
C PHE A 747 -6.61 75.41 -13.18
N THR A 748 -7.11 74.43 -13.92
CA THR A 748 -6.78 72.98 -13.86
C THR A 748 -7.07 72.41 -15.26
N ALA A 749 -6.32 71.47 -15.85
CA ALA A 749 -4.99 70.95 -15.52
C ALA A 749 -4.34 70.48 -16.86
N ILE A 750 -4.06 69.18 -17.01
CA ILE A 750 -3.74 68.48 -18.26
C ILE A 750 -2.53 69.02 -19.05
N THR A 751 -1.39 68.35 -18.85
CA THR A 751 -0.54 67.98 -19.99
C THR A 751 -0.02 66.58 -19.68
N GLY A 752 -0.57 65.57 -20.35
CA GLY A 752 -0.37 64.17 -19.99
C GLY A 752 1.09 63.73 -20.00
N LEU A 753 1.48 62.93 -19.01
CA LEU A 753 2.59 62.01 -19.14
C LEU A 753 2.07 60.79 -19.91
N ALA A 754 2.79 60.35 -20.94
CA ALA A 754 2.50 59.08 -21.58
C ALA A 754 2.78 57.92 -20.61
N SER A 755 1.75 57.14 -20.30
CA SER A 755 1.87 55.78 -19.79
C SER A 755 2.24 54.85 -20.94
N VAL A 756 3.22 53.98 -20.68
CA VAL A 756 3.35 52.68 -21.34
C VAL A 756 3.73 51.72 -20.21
N LEU A 757 2.78 50.88 -19.80
CA LEU A 757 3.11 49.67 -19.05
C LEU A 757 3.64 48.62 -20.05
N GLY A 758 4.26 47.57 -19.53
CA GLY A 758 4.94 46.57 -20.33
C GLY A 758 5.91 45.80 -19.44
N ALA A 759 5.37 44.82 -18.72
CA ALA A 759 6.13 43.99 -17.81
C ALA A 759 6.87 42.89 -18.60
N ALA A 760 8.05 42.52 -18.12
CA ALA A 760 8.72 41.28 -18.48
C ALA A 760 9.61 40.87 -17.30
N ILE A 761 9.39 39.67 -16.77
CA ILE A 761 10.07 39.11 -15.59
C ILE A 761 11.21 38.19 -16.07
N LEU A 762 11.92 37.54 -15.14
CA LEU A 762 13.06 36.63 -15.32
C LEU A 762 14.38 37.35 -15.71
N VAL A 763 15.57 36.91 -15.28
CA VAL A 763 15.95 35.68 -14.56
C VAL A 763 16.68 36.03 -13.25
N ALA A 764 16.38 35.31 -12.17
CA ALA A 764 17.14 35.40 -10.91
C ALA A 764 18.54 34.76 -11.03
N GLY A 765 19.59 35.47 -10.59
CA GLY A 765 20.97 35.10 -10.88
C GLY A 765 21.97 35.34 -9.74
N ARG A 766 21.65 34.92 -8.51
CA ARG A 766 22.54 35.07 -7.34
C ARG A 766 23.28 33.77 -7.00
N ARG A 767 24.49 33.61 -7.54
CA ARG A 767 25.52 32.83 -6.85
C ARG A 767 26.09 33.61 -5.67
N LYS A 768 26.43 32.92 -4.59
CA LYS A 768 27.48 33.35 -3.68
C LYS A 768 28.16 32.16 -2.99
N ASP A 769 29.42 32.40 -2.65
CA ASP A 769 30.20 31.64 -1.66
C ASP A 769 29.73 31.96 -0.22
#